data_AF-A0A963LEA5-F1
#
_entry.id   AF-A0A963LEA5-F1
#
_cell.length_a   1.000
_cell.length_b   1.000
_cell.length_c   1.000
_cell.angle_alpha   90.00
_cell.angle_beta   90.00
_cell.angle_gamma   90.00
#
_symmetry.space_group_name_H-M   'P 1'
#
loop_
_entity.id
_entity.type
_entity.pdbx_description
1 polymer ?
#
loop_
_entity_poly.entity_id
_entity_poly.type
_entity_poly.pdbx_seq_one_letter_code
_entity_poly.pdbx_strand_id
1 'polypeptide(L)'
;MNDVANQNPNPAESPSQRTMRERLGDMLSRVQEAWSGRELRRTLEELKATGDPQVSDVEGGRRAARVAAWYAGASPEARRHCWQLMSEQFAPDVSALESARQAYEAAIGTPEEAGAEVALRRAFITPRTRLLQRFAVFPEGMRFLIDLRAEILPELKRDKRLAALDAELEQLFSTWLDVAFLDLQRISWDSPASLVEKLIQYEAVHDITSWADVKNRLDDDRRCYGFFHPRLPGEPLIFVEVALLRELAGAIPPLLDEHADAANLQKANTAIFYSISNTQTGLKGVSFGDSLIKRVVEELKREFPQLKTFATLSPIPGFRAWVGKQAGELVDSMADKPRRALERELGEPVSAETVLARLQTAEQVRALAQQDARVRCVHRIGRRGLASACVEGMLASSAPIVAVIDADLQHDERLLPRMLALLQAEPAVDVVVGSRYIEGGGTGDWAASREHMSRWATKLSQAVIKADVQDPMSGFFMIRQPAVLASVRAGMSAVGFKILLDLLAASPRPLVVRELPYEFRNRFAGESKLDTSVMWEYAIMLLDHWFGRLIPVRFIAFTLVGGLGLLVHMAVLALLFKGGFASFVTAQAVATFVAMTGNFVLNNWLTYRDRRLKGWGWLRGWISFTLVCSVGALANVGLAGWLFREHSVWWGASAVAGVLIGAVWNYAVTAVYTWNRKG
;
A
#
# COMPACT_ATOMS: atom_id res chain seq x y z
N MET A 1 28.10 22.29 64.96
CA MET A 1 26.85 23.01 64.69
C MET A 1 26.30 22.50 63.37
N ASN A 2 25.11 21.92 63.45
CA ASN A 2 24.19 21.42 62.40
C ASN A 2 24.67 20.18 61.63
N ASP A 3 24.23 18.98 62.00
CA ASP A 3 22.92 18.32 61.76
C ASP A 3 22.87 17.57 60.42
N VAL A 4 23.12 16.25 60.50
CA VAL A 4 22.57 15.27 59.55
C VAL A 4 22.04 14.11 60.39
N ALA A 5 20.72 14.13 60.60
CA ALA A 5 19.97 13.00 61.13
C ALA A 5 19.85 11.92 60.04
N ASN A 6 20.33 10.71 60.33
CA ASN A 6 19.95 9.50 59.60
C ASN A 6 19.18 8.61 60.57
N GLN A 7 17.86 8.76 60.60
CA GLN A 7 16.95 7.87 61.30
C GLN A 7 16.63 6.69 60.38
N ASN A 8 17.13 5.50 60.75
CA ASN A 8 16.65 4.23 60.22
C ASN A 8 15.50 3.73 61.12
N PRO A 9 14.26 3.58 60.63
CA PRO A 9 13.28 2.75 61.30
C PRO A 9 13.21 1.36 60.64
N ASN A 10 13.52 0.36 61.46
CA ASN A 10 13.00 -1.01 61.52
C ASN A 10 12.27 -1.59 60.27
N PRO A 11 12.68 -2.74 59.72
CA PRO A 11 11.93 -3.42 58.69
C PRO A 11 10.63 -3.99 59.29
N ALA A 12 9.52 -3.30 59.04
CA ALA A 12 8.19 -3.84 59.27
C ALA A 12 8.01 -5.13 58.45
N GLU A 13 7.50 -6.17 59.11
CA GLU A 13 7.12 -7.45 58.53
C GLU A 13 6.35 -7.25 57.22
N SER A 14 6.93 -7.70 56.12
CA SER A 14 6.21 -7.83 54.86
C SER A 14 5.05 -8.81 55.04
N PRO A 15 3.80 -8.48 54.64
CA PRO A 15 2.70 -9.41 54.74
C PRO A 15 3.01 -10.61 53.86
N SER A 16 3.04 -11.80 54.49
CA SER A 16 3.32 -13.08 53.83
C SER A 16 2.54 -13.19 52.52
N GLN A 17 3.28 -13.23 51.41
CA GLN A 17 2.69 -13.39 50.08
C GLN A 17 2.12 -14.81 50.01
N ARG A 18 0.79 -14.94 50.20
CA ARG A 18 0.05 -16.20 50.05
C ARG A 18 0.49 -16.95 48.79
N THR A 19 0.67 -18.26 48.90
CA THR A 19 1.15 -19.10 47.81
C THR A 19 0.13 -19.12 46.65
N MET A 20 0.61 -19.37 45.43
CA MET A 20 -0.24 -19.45 44.22
C MET A 20 -1.40 -20.44 44.40
N ARG A 21 -1.17 -21.52 45.17
CA ARG A 21 -2.13 -22.59 45.49
C ARG A 21 -3.26 -22.13 46.40
N GLU A 22 -2.96 -21.28 47.39
CA GLU A 22 -3.96 -20.71 48.32
C GLU A 22 -4.84 -19.67 47.64
N ARG A 23 -4.26 -18.85 46.75
CA ARG A 23 -5.04 -17.94 45.89
C ARG A 23 -5.94 -18.71 44.92
N LEU A 24 -5.47 -19.87 44.43
CA LEU A 24 -6.26 -20.78 43.60
C LEU A 24 -7.46 -21.37 44.37
N GLY A 25 -7.29 -21.70 45.65
CA GLY A 25 -8.37 -22.16 46.51
C GLY A 25 -9.50 -21.14 46.66
N ASP A 26 -9.14 -19.88 46.90
CA ASP A 26 -10.08 -18.75 46.98
C ASP A 26 -10.69 -18.37 45.61
N MET A 27 -9.97 -18.61 44.52
CA MET A 27 -10.46 -18.36 43.17
C MET A 27 -11.41 -19.47 42.71
N LEU A 28 -11.12 -20.74 43.04
CA LEU A 28 -12.01 -21.87 42.83
C LEU A 28 -13.29 -21.76 43.67
N SER A 29 -13.22 -21.19 44.89
CA SER A 29 -14.41 -20.92 45.69
C SER A 29 -15.26 -19.78 45.13
N ARG A 30 -14.66 -18.78 44.47
CA ARG A 30 -15.40 -17.71 43.75
C ARG A 30 -15.93 -18.17 42.38
N VAL A 31 -15.22 -19.05 41.67
CA VAL A 31 -15.70 -19.66 40.41
C VAL A 31 -16.82 -20.68 40.69
N GLN A 32 -16.85 -21.28 41.88
CA GLN A 32 -17.97 -22.12 42.34
C GLN A 32 -19.32 -21.39 42.40
N GLU A 33 -19.36 -20.06 42.48
CA GLU A 33 -20.62 -19.31 42.64
C GLU A 33 -21.39 -19.08 41.33
N ALA A 34 -20.77 -19.24 40.16
CA ALA A 34 -21.41 -18.96 38.86
C ALA A 34 -21.81 -20.22 38.08
N TRP A 35 -21.40 -21.40 38.52
CA TRP A 35 -21.51 -22.68 37.82
C TRP A 35 -22.10 -23.77 38.70
N SER A 36 -22.73 -24.80 38.12
CA SER A 36 -22.94 -26.03 38.88
C SER A 36 -21.54 -26.64 39.12
N GLY A 37 -20.98 -26.52 40.33
CA GLY A 37 -19.62 -27.01 40.65
C GLY A 37 -19.37 -28.50 40.31
N ARG A 38 -20.44 -29.23 39.95
CA ARG A 38 -20.44 -30.59 39.41
C ARG A 38 -19.80 -30.67 38.02
N GLU A 39 -20.08 -29.73 37.11
CA GLU A 39 -19.53 -29.76 35.74
C GLU A 39 -18.03 -29.50 35.72
N LEU A 40 -17.55 -28.50 36.47
CA LEU A 40 -16.12 -28.19 36.56
C LEU A 40 -15.32 -29.37 37.15
N ARG A 41 -15.85 -30.02 38.20
CA ARG A 41 -15.24 -31.21 38.81
C ARG A 41 -15.18 -32.36 37.81
N ARG A 42 -16.27 -32.60 37.08
CA ARG A 42 -16.31 -33.63 36.04
C ARG A 42 -15.28 -33.36 34.94
N THR A 43 -15.20 -32.14 34.42
CA THR A 43 -14.20 -31.77 33.40
C THR A 43 -12.78 -31.98 33.92
N LEU A 44 -12.49 -31.59 35.17
CA LEU A 44 -11.18 -31.82 35.77
C LEU A 44 -10.86 -33.31 35.94
N GLU A 45 -11.82 -34.12 36.37
CA GLU A 45 -11.67 -35.58 36.48
C GLU A 45 -11.40 -36.22 35.12
N GLU A 46 -12.12 -35.82 34.07
CA GLU A 46 -11.89 -36.31 32.70
C GLU A 46 -10.51 -35.90 32.17
N LEU A 47 -10.06 -34.66 32.41
CA LEU A 47 -8.72 -34.20 32.05
C LEU A 47 -7.63 -34.96 32.83
N LYS A 48 -7.80 -35.17 34.14
CA LYS A 48 -6.85 -35.95 34.95
C LYS A 48 -6.77 -37.39 34.49
N ALA A 49 -7.91 -38.02 34.22
CA ALA A 49 -7.98 -39.38 33.68
C ALA A 49 -7.34 -39.49 32.29
N THR A 50 -7.35 -38.40 31.50
CA THR A 50 -6.69 -38.33 30.19
C THR A 50 -5.18 -38.24 30.33
N GLY A 51 -4.68 -37.34 31.18
CA GLY A 51 -3.25 -37.12 31.41
C GLY A 51 -2.56 -38.11 32.35
N ASP A 52 -3.29 -39.11 32.88
CA ASP A 52 -2.80 -40.07 33.87
C ASP A 52 -1.55 -40.81 33.37
N PRO A 53 -0.42 -40.74 34.10
CA PRO A 53 0.82 -41.38 33.68
C PRO A 53 0.78 -42.91 33.69
N GLN A 54 -0.17 -43.52 34.40
CA GLN A 54 -0.34 -44.98 34.46
C GLN A 54 -1.14 -45.53 33.27
N VAL A 55 -1.76 -44.65 32.47
CA VAL A 55 -2.60 -45.04 31.34
C VAL A 55 -1.79 -45.00 30.04
N SER A 56 -1.97 -46.02 29.20
CA SER A 56 -1.32 -46.12 27.89
C SER A 56 -1.71 -44.97 26.97
N ASP A 57 -0.86 -44.66 26.01
CA ASP A 57 -1.06 -43.58 25.05
C ASP A 57 -2.37 -43.73 24.27
N VAL A 58 -2.69 -44.97 23.86
CA VAL A 58 -3.91 -45.30 23.14
C VAL A 58 -5.16 -45.04 23.98
N GLU A 59 -5.17 -45.49 25.23
CA GLU A 59 -6.32 -45.30 26.11
C GLU A 59 -6.46 -43.84 26.54
N GLY A 60 -5.35 -43.16 26.83
CA GLY A 60 -5.35 -41.71 27.07
C GLY A 60 -5.87 -40.94 25.85
N GLY A 61 -5.52 -41.35 24.63
CA GLY A 61 -6.07 -40.80 23.39
C GLY A 61 -7.58 -40.98 23.24
N ARG A 62 -8.12 -42.16 23.59
CA ARG A 62 -9.58 -42.39 23.61
C ARG A 62 -10.27 -41.48 24.62
N ARG A 63 -9.67 -41.28 25.79
CA ARG A 63 -10.20 -40.37 26.82
C ARG A 63 -10.18 -38.92 26.33
N ALA A 64 -9.08 -38.50 25.69
CA ALA A 64 -8.95 -37.19 25.07
C ALA A 64 -10.03 -36.95 24.00
N ALA A 65 -10.32 -37.96 23.16
CA ALA A 65 -11.38 -37.88 22.16
C ALA A 65 -12.77 -37.61 22.78
N ARG A 66 -13.08 -38.20 23.94
CA ARG A 66 -14.33 -37.90 24.67
C ARG A 66 -14.37 -36.46 25.18
N VAL A 67 -13.25 -35.96 25.69
CA VAL A 67 -13.15 -34.55 26.14
C VAL A 67 -13.31 -33.60 24.95
N ALA A 68 -12.70 -33.90 23.80
CA ALA A 68 -12.86 -33.12 22.58
C ALA A 68 -14.31 -33.14 22.06
N ALA A 69 -14.98 -34.30 22.11
CA ALA A 69 -16.40 -34.41 21.74
C ALA A 69 -17.32 -33.59 22.66
N TRP A 70 -17.07 -33.61 23.97
CA TRP A 70 -17.77 -32.74 24.92
C TRP A 70 -17.50 -31.26 24.61
N TYR A 71 -16.24 -30.89 24.39
CA TYR A 71 -15.82 -29.52 24.11
C TYR A 71 -16.54 -28.91 22.90
N ALA A 72 -16.77 -29.70 21.85
CA ALA A 72 -17.47 -29.26 20.64
C ALA A 72 -18.89 -28.72 20.94
N GLY A 73 -19.62 -29.35 21.87
CA GLY A 73 -20.96 -28.93 22.30
C GLY A 73 -20.99 -27.99 23.51
N ALA A 74 -19.83 -27.66 24.10
CA ALA A 74 -19.74 -26.90 25.33
C ALA A 74 -19.92 -25.39 25.10
N SER A 75 -20.49 -24.68 26.08
CA SER A 75 -20.67 -23.22 26.01
C SER A 75 -19.32 -22.48 25.98
N PRO A 76 -19.25 -21.23 25.47
CA PRO A 76 -18.01 -20.45 25.47
C PRO A 76 -17.39 -20.27 26.86
N GLU A 77 -18.21 -20.24 27.91
CA GLU A 77 -17.76 -20.20 29.30
C GLU A 77 -17.16 -21.54 29.73
N ALA A 78 -17.77 -22.66 29.33
CA ALA A 78 -17.26 -24.01 29.58
C ALA A 78 -15.87 -24.24 28.99
N ARG A 79 -15.70 -23.79 27.74
CA ARG A 79 -14.43 -23.89 27.03
C ARG A 79 -13.34 -23.08 27.74
N ARG A 80 -13.65 -21.84 28.15
CA ARG A 80 -12.75 -21.00 28.95
C ARG A 80 -12.31 -21.68 30.24
N HIS A 81 -13.24 -22.28 30.97
CA HIS A 81 -12.93 -23.03 32.19
C HIS A 81 -12.06 -24.27 31.91
N CYS A 82 -12.33 -24.99 30.82
CA CYS A 82 -11.47 -26.10 30.39
C CYS A 82 -10.02 -25.64 30.18
N TRP A 83 -9.80 -24.54 29.46
CA TRP A 83 -8.45 -24.00 29.24
C TRP A 83 -7.76 -23.58 30.54
N GLN A 84 -8.50 -22.96 31.45
CA GLN A 84 -7.99 -22.58 32.78
C GLN A 84 -7.59 -23.81 33.60
N LEU A 85 -8.41 -24.88 33.58
CA LEU A 85 -8.06 -26.14 34.23
C LEU A 85 -6.79 -26.75 33.62
N MET A 86 -6.70 -26.81 32.29
CA MET A 86 -5.50 -27.31 31.59
C MET A 86 -4.26 -26.47 31.93
N SER A 87 -4.40 -25.15 32.02
CA SER A 87 -3.30 -24.25 32.36
C SER A 87 -2.87 -24.42 33.83
N GLU A 88 -3.79 -24.39 34.78
CA GLU A 88 -3.47 -24.25 36.21
C GLU A 88 -3.30 -25.60 36.92
N GLN A 89 -4.07 -26.64 36.57
CA GLN A 89 -4.08 -27.91 37.31
C GLN A 89 -2.99 -28.90 36.84
N PHE A 90 -2.34 -28.60 35.71
CA PHE A 90 -1.34 -29.46 35.09
C PHE A 90 0.06 -28.80 35.03
N ALA A 91 0.34 -27.91 35.97
CA ALA A 91 1.66 -27.27 36.16
C ALA A 91 2.72 -28.25 36.72
N PRO A 92 4.03 -27.94 36.63
CA PRO A 92 5.07 -28.73 37.28
C PRO A 92 4.84 -28.88 38.79
N ASP A 93 5.31 -29.99 39.37
CA ASP A 93 5.39 -30.12 40.81
C ASP A 93 6.52 -29.24 41.35
N VAL A 94 6.13 -28.13 41.99
CA VAL A 94 7.05 -27.15 42.56
C VAL A 94 8.00 -27.77 43.58
N SER A 95 7.53 -28.75 44.37
CA SER A 95 8.38 -29.40 45.38
C SER A 95 9.45 -30.25 44.70
N ALA A 96 9.06 -31.04 43.69
CA ALA A 96 10.00 -31.87 42.94
C ALA A 96 11.00 -31.01 42.16
N LEU A 97 10.56 -29.87 41.61
CA LEU A 97 11.41 -28.93 40.89
C LEU A 97 12.46 -28.30 41.79
N GLU A 98 12.07 -27.81 42.97
CA GLU A 98 13.01 -27.23 43.95
C GLU A 98 14.03 -28.26 44.42
N SER A 99 13.60 -29.49 44.72
CA SER A 99 14.52 -30.57 45.09
C SER A 99 15.52 -30.90 43.98
N ALA A 100 15.06 -30.97 42.72
CA ALA A 100 15.93 -31.24 41.58
C ALA A 100 16.91 -30.09 41.32
N ARG A 101 16.49 -28.83 41.52
CA ARG A 101 17.35 -27.64 41.41
C ARG A 101 18.47 -27.67 42.45
N GLN A 102 18.12 -27.92 43.71
CA GLN A 102 19.11 -28.01 44.80
C GLN A 102 20.10 -29.16 44.56
N ALA A 103 19.62 -30.31 44.08
CA ALA A 103 20.49 -31.44 43.74
C ALA A 103 21.45 -31.11 42.59
N TYR A 104 21.00 -30.38 41.58
CA TYR A 104 21.87 -29.91 40.49
C TYR A 104 22.91 -28.92 40.98
N GLU A 105 22.51 -27.90 41.76
CA GLU A 105 23.43 -26.91 42.34
C GLU A 105 24.52 -27.55 43.20
N ALA A 106 24.18 -28.58 43.97
CA ALA A 106 25.13 -29.34 44.78
C ALA A 106 26.07 -30.24 43.96
N ALA A 107 25.65 -30.65 42.76
CA ALA A 107 26.41 -31.55 41.89
C ALA A 107 27.35 -30.81 40.91
N ILE A 108 27.31 -29.48 40.83
CA ILE A 108 28.17 -28.69 39.93
C ILE A 108 29.65 -28.99 40.23
N GLY A 109 30.41 -29.39 39.20
CA GLY A 109 31.82 -29.73 39.30
C GLY A 109 32.10 -31.14 39.84
N THR A 110 31.07 -31.96 40.03
CA THR A 110 31.18 -33.36 40.46
C THR A 110 30.87 -34.32 39.30
N PRO A 111 31.30 -35.59 39.33
CA PRO A 111 30.90 -36.60 38.33
C PRO A 111 29.38 -36.80 38.21
N GLU A 112 28.62 -36.45 39.25
CA GLU A 112 27.16 -36.57 39.32
C GLU A 112 26.41 -35.44 38.59
N GLU A 113 27.10 -34.37 38.16
CA GLU A 113 26.52 -33.17 37.54
C GLU A 113 25.56 -33.51 36.40
N ALA A 114 26.00 -34.36 35.46
CA ALA A 114 25.21 -34.74 34.30
C ALA A 114 23.92 -35.49 34.69
N GLY A 115 23.97 -36.33 35.74
CA GLY A 115 22.80 -37.04 36.24
C GLY A 115 21.79 -36.08 36.89
N ALA A 116 22.29 -35.11 37.65
CA ALA A 116 21.47 -34.09 38.29
C ALA A 116 20.86 -33.11 37.26
N GLU A 117 21.59 -32.77 36.19
CA GLU A 117 21.07 -31.98 35.06
C GLU A 117 19.87 -32.68 34.39
N VAL A 118 19.97 -33.99 34.15
CA VAL A 118 18.87 -34.78 33.58
C VAL A 118 17.66 -34.81 34.51
N ALA A 119 17.88 -34.97 35.82
CA ALA A 119 16.81 -34.94 36.81
C ALA A 119 16.09 -33.58 36.85
N LEU A 120 16.85 -32.47 36.80
CA LEU A 120 16.31 -31.12 36.72
C LEU A 120 15.48 -30.91 35.45
N ARG A 121 15.99 -31.32 34.28
CA ARG A 121 15.23 -31.26 33.02
C ARG A 121 13.92 -32.04 33.09
N ARG A 122 13.93 -33.24 33.70
CA ARG A 122 12.72 -34.05 33.89
C ARG A 122 11.71 -33.40 34.82
N ALA A 123 12.16 -32.69 35.86
CA ALA A 123 11.28 -31.97 36.77
C ALA A 123 10.53 -30.79 36.10
N PHE A 124 11.09 -30.23 35.03
CA PHE A 124 10.41 -29.20 34.21
C PHE A 124 9.35 -29.76 33.25
N ILE A 125 9.32 -31.08 33.00
CA ILE A 125 8.29 -31.68 32.15
C ILE A 125 6.94 -31.56 32.86
N THR A 126 6.04 -30.76 32.29
CA THR A 126 4.73 -30.54 32.89
C THR A 126 3.79 -31.72 32.61
N PRO A 127 2.86 -32.03 33.53
CA PRO A 127 1.71 -32.87 33.23
C PRO A 127 0.87 -32.36 32.03
N ARG A 128 0.91 -31.05 31.77
CA ARG A 128 0.17 -30.41 30.67
C ARG A 128 0.73 -30.81 29.30
N THR A 129 2.05 -30.89 29.13
CA THR A 129 2.66 -31.42 27.90
C THR A 129 2.12 -32.82 27.59
N ARG A 130 2.08 -33.70 28.59
CA ARG A 130 1.56 -35.07 28.43
C ARG A 130 0.08 -35.06 28.07
N LEU A 131 -0.73 -34.27 28.79
CA LEU A 131 -2.16 -34.12 28.49
C LEU A 131 -2.38 -33.71 27.03
N LEU A 132 -1.67 -32.68 26.55
CA LEU A 132 -1.76 -32.21 25.16
C LEU A 132 -1.30 -33.26 24.15
N GLN A 133 -0.23 -34.00 24.45
CA GLN A 133 0.21 -35.14 23.64
C GLN A 133 -0.88 -36.22 23.50
N ARG A 134 -1.69 -36.46 24.55
CA ARG A 134 -2.82 -37.41 24.47
C ARG A 134 -3.89 -36.96 23.48
N PHE A 135 -4.15 -35.66 23.38
CA PHE A 135 -5.06 -35.14 22.36
C PHE A 135 -4.53 -35.41 20.95
N ALA A 136 -3.22 -35.40 20.71
CA ALA A 136 -2.66 -35.68 19.39
C ALA A 136 -2.73 -37.16 18.94
N VAL A 137 -3.16 -38.09 19.82
CA VAL A 137 -3.16 -39.54 19.52
C VAL A 137 -4.32 -39.93 18.58
N PHE A 138 -5.52 -39.39 18.80
CA PHE A 138 -6.69 -39.72 17.99
C PHE A 138 -6.70 -38.96 16.65
N PRO A 139 -7.41 -39.44 15.60
CA PRO A 139 -7.26 -38.94 14.23
C PRO A 139 -7.48 -37.43 14.07
N GLU A 140 -8.52 -36.87 14.68
CA GLU A 140 -8.88 -35.44 14.60
C GLU A 140 -8.15 -34.58 15.64
N GLY A 141 -7.29 -35.19 16.44
CA GLY A 141 -6.68 -34.59 17.62
C GLY A 141 -5.79 -33.40 17.34
N MET A 142 -4.98 -33.48 16.29
CA MET A 142 -4.12 -32.38 15.88
C MET A 142 -4.93 -31.18 15.42
N ARG A 143 -6.01 -31.42 14.65
CA ARG A 143 -6.93 -30.37 14.21
C ARG A 143 -7.59 -29.70 15.42
N PHE A 144 -8.09 -30.51 16.35
CA PHE A 144 -8.70 -30.01 17.59
C PHE A 144 -7.75 -29.09 18.37
N LEU A 145 -6.48 -29.46 18.54
CA LEU A 145 -5.51 -28.63 19.27
C LEU A 145 -5.24 -27.29 18.56
N ILE A 146 -5.17 -27.29 17.22
CA ILE A 146 -4.98 -26.07 16.44
C ILE A 146 -6.19 -25.14 16.61
N ASP A 147 -7.41 -25.68 16.49
CA ASP A 147 -8.64 -24.90 16.69
C ASP A 147 -8.75 -24.39 18.14
N LEU A 148 -8.40 -25.23 19.13
CA LEU A 148 -8.36 -24.84 20.53
C LEU A 148 -7.38 -23.68 20.78
N ARG A 149 -6.18 -23.72 20.18
CA ARG A 149 -5.24 -22.59 20.26
C ARG A 149 -5.80 -21.35 19.58
N ALA A 150 -6.46 -21.49 18.44
CA ALA A 150 -7.10 -20.38 17.75
C ALA A 150 -8.16 -19.68 18.62
N GLU A 151 -8.92 -20.44 19.41
CA GLU A 151 -9.90 -19.90 20.39
C GLU A 151 -9.22 -19.22 21.60
N ILE A 152 -8.03 -19.68 22.02
CA ILE A 152 -7.28 -19.12 23.16
C ILE A 152 -6.59 -17.78 22.81
N LEU A 153 -6.03 -17.66 21.60
CA LEU A 153 -5.19 -16.52 21.22
C LEU A 153 -5.83 -15.13 21.47
N PRO A 154 -7.13 -14.89 21.15
CA PRO A 154 -7.79 -13.61 21.44
C PRO A 154 -7.96 -13.33 22.94
N GLU A 155 -8.09 -14.38 23.76
CA GLU A 155 -8.37 -14.28 25.19
C GLU A 155 -7.10 -14.07 26.03
N LEU A 156 -5.90 -14.30 25.48
CA LEU A 156 -4.62 -14.10 26.18
C LEU A 156 -4.43 -12.69 26.77
N LYS A 157 -5.00 -11.66 26.11
CA LYS A 157 -4.97 -10.27 26.63
C LYS A 157 -5.86 -10.08 27.86
N ARG A 158 -6.95 -10.84 27.95
CA ARG A 158 -7.96 -10.75 29.01
C ARG A 158 -7.58 -11.62 30.20
N ASP A 159 -7.08 -12.83 29.94
CA ASP A 159 -6.69 -13.79 30.97
C ASP A 159 -5.24 -14.25 30.79
N LYS A 160 -4.33 -13.60 31.53
CA LYS A 160 -2.89 -13.90 31.48
C LYS A 160 -2.55 -15.31 31.96
N ARG A 161 -3.45 -15.99 32.67
CA ARG A 161 -3.23 -17.36 33.20
C ARG A 161 -3.16 -18.40 32.08
N LEU A 162 -3.69 -18.08 30.90
CA LEU A 162 -3.64 -18.95 29.72
C LEU A 162 -2.27 -18.93 29.02
N ALA A 163 -1.37 -18.01 29.35
CA ALA A 163 -0.07 -17.87 28.69
C ALA A 163 0.79 -19.15 28.77
N ALA A 164 0.72 -19.88 29.88
CA ALA A 164 1.48 -21.12 30.03
C ALA A 164 0.96 -22.24 29.12
N LEU A 165 -0.36 -22.34 28.93
CA LEU A 165 -0.96 -23.30 28.01
C LEU A 165 -0.65 -22.95 26.55
N ASP A 166 -0.74 -21.67 26.18
CA ASP A 166 -0.40 -21.21 24.83
C ASP A 166 1.07 -21.47 24.49
N ALA A 167 2.00 -21.12 25.39
CA ALA A 167 3.43 -21.36 25.19
C ALA A 167 3.74 -22.85 24.95
N GLU A 168 3.04 -23.74 25.64
CA GLU A 168 3.26 -25.18 25.51
C GLU A 168 2.65 -25.75 24.21
N LEU A 169 1.48 -25.25 23.80
CA LEU A 169 0.92 -25.56 22.48
C LEU A 169 1.84 -25.06 21.35
N GLU A 170 2.39 -23.85 21.46
CA GLU A 170 3.34 -23.29 20.49
C GLU A 170 4.60 -24.16 20.36
N GLN A 171 5.17 -24.59 21.47
CA GLN A 171 6.34 -25.47 21.50
C GLN A 171 6.04 -26.84 20.87
N LEU A 172 4.90 -27.44 21.21
CA LEU A 172 4.47 -28.71 20.63
C LEU A 172 4.24 -28.58 19.12
N PHE A 173 3.56 -27.53 18.65
CA PHE A 173 3.36 -27.30 17.22
C PHE A 173 4.65 -27.02 16.48
N SER A 174 5.59 -26.27 17.06
CA SER A 174 6.90 -26.02 16.44
C SER A 174 7.70 -27.31 16.27
N THR A 175 7.49 -28.29 17.15
CA THR A 175 8.14 -29.60 17.07
C THR A 175 7.40 -30.56 16.12
N TRP A 176 6.07 -30.62 16.21
CA TRP A 176 5.25 -31.58 15.44
C TRP A 176 5.04 -31.17 13.99
N LEU A 177 5.06 -29.87 13.71
CA LEU A 177 4.81 -29.30 12.39
C LEU A 177 6.10 -28.73 11.78
N ASP A 178 7.26 -29.19 12.22
CA ASP A 178 8.54 -28.80 11.60
C ASP A 178 8.55 -29.16 10.10
N VAL A 179 9.16 -28.29 9.28
CA VAL A 179 9.25 -28.46 7.83
C VAL A 179 9.82 -29.81 7.37
N ALA A 180 10.62 -30.47 8.20
CA ALA A 180 11.14 -31.82 7.93
C ALA A 180 10.03 -32.88 7.84
N PHE A 181 8.87 -32.66 8.47
CA PHE A 181 7.72 -33.55 8.46
C PHE A 181 6.58 -33.07 7.55
N LEU A 182 6.79 -31.99 6.81
CA LEU A 182 5.80 -31.45 5.88
C LEU A 182 6.08 -31.92 4.44
N ASP A 183 5.03 -32.24 3.72
CA ASP A 183 5.09 -32.53 2.30
C ASP A 183 4.88 -31.24 1.50
N LEU A 184 5.84 -30.92 0.63
CA LEU A 184 5.72 -29.82 -0.32
C LEU A 184 4.97 -30.33 -1.54
N GLN A 185 3.83 -29.70 -1.88
CA GLN A 185 3.06 -30.03 -3.07
C GLN A 185 2.85 -28.79 -3.93
N ARG A 186 2.92 -28.95 -5.25
CA ARG A 186 2.56 -27.89 -6.20
C ARG A 186 1.04 -27.79 -6.28
N ILE A 187 0.55 -26.56 -6.26
CA ILE A 187 -0.85 -26.21 -6.50
C ILE A 187 -0.92 -25.54 -7.86
N SER A 188 -1.78 -26.07 -8.72
CA SER A 188 -2.02 -25.59 -10.09
C SER A 188 -3.52 -25.50 -10.35
N TRP A 189 -3.89 -24.95 -11.50
CA TRP A 189 -5.29 -24.89 -11.92
C TRP A 189 -5.96 -26.29 -12.02
N ASP A 190 -5.17 -27.34 -12.26
CA ASP A 190 -5.65 -28.73 -12.33
C ASP A 190 -5.76 -29.41 -10.95
N SER A 191 -5.40 -28.71 -9.87
CA SER A 191 -5.54 -29.24 -8.51
C SER A 191 -7.02 -29.37 -8.11
N PRO A 192 -7.38 -30.25 -7.16
CA PRO A 192 -8.76 -30.39 -6.72
C PRO A 192 -9.38 -29.05 -6.33
N ALA A 193 -10.59 -28.77 -6.81
CA ALA A 193 -11.27 -27.49 -6.56
C ALA A 193 -11.38 -27.17 -5.05
N SER A 194 -11.57 -28.19 -4.20
CA SER A 194 -11.58 -28.05 -2.74
C SER A 194 -10.27 -27.53 -2.15
N LEU A 195 -9.13 -27.76 -2.79
CA LEU A 195 -7.83 -27.20 -2.39
C LEU A 195 -7.67 -25.76 -2.89
N VAL A 196 -8.12 -25.49 -4.11
CA VAL A 196 -8.09 -24.15 -4.71
C VAL A 196 -9.02 -23.19 -3.94
N GLU A 197 -10.19 -23.65 -3.49
CA GLU A 197 -11.07 -22.87 -2.61
C GLU A 197 -10.39 -22.48 -1.29
N LYS A 198 -9.57 -23.37 -0.72
CA LYS A 198 -8.79 -23.06 0.49
C LYS A 198 -7.75 -21.97 0.23
N LEU A 199 -7.16 -21.92 -0.97
CA LEU A 199 -6.27 -20.82 -1.35
C LEU A 199 -7.03 -19.48 -1.35
N ILE A 200 -8.25 -19.44 -1.90
CA ILE A 200 -9.11 -18.25 -1.88
C ILE A 200 -9.43 -17.84 -0.44
N GLN A 201 -9.80 -18.80 0.41
CA GLN A 201 -10.23 -18.54 1.78
C GLN A 201 -9.11 -18.03 2.69
N TYR A 202 -7.89 -18.52 2.50
CA TYR A 202 -6.79 -18.31 3.44
C TYR A 202 -5.71 -17.34 2.97
N GLU A 203 -5.85 -16.76 1.78
CA GLU A 203 -4.86 -15.80 1.29
C GLU A 203 -4.88 -14.52 2.14
N ALA A 204 -3.75 -14.23 2.81
CA ALA A 204 -3.65 -13.23 3.86
C ALA A 204 -2.85 -11.98 3.45
N VAL A 205 -2.08 -12.04 2.37
CA VAL A 205 -1.23 -10.95 1.91
C VAL A 205 -1.96 -10.13 0.84
N HIS A 206 -2.62 -10.81 -0.10
CA HIS A 206 -3.33 -10.21 -1.22
C HIS A 206 -4.68 -10.89 -1.46
N ASP A 207 -5.75 -10.36 -0.85
CA ASP A 207 -7.12 -10.87 -1.00
C ASP A 207 -7.44 -11.31 -2.43
N ILE A 208 -7.89 -12.56 -2.58
CA ILE A 208 -8.33 -13.10 -3.86
C ILE A 208 -9.80 -12.78 -4.04
N THR A 209 -10.12 -12.03 -5.10
CA THR A 209 -11.47 -11.45 -5.26
C THR A 209 -12.38 -12.22 -6.21
N SER A 210 -11.82 -13.11 -7.03
CA SER A 210 -12.57 -13.87 -8.03
C SER A 210 -11.87 -15.17 -8.44
N TRP A 211 -12.59 -16.07 -9.13
CA TRP A 211 -11.98 -17.25 -9.76
C TRP A 211 -11.03 -16.90 -10.90
N ALA A 212 -11.22 -15.75 -11.56
CA ALA A 212 -10.31 -15.27 -12.59
C ALA A 212 -8.96 -14.84 -11.97
N ASP A 213 -8.99 -14.18 -10.82
CA ASP A 213 -7.82 -13.82 -10.02
C ASP A 213 -7.02 -15.08 -9.63
N VAL A 214 -7.69 -16.11 -9.10
CA VAL A 214 -7.05 -17.40 -8.80
C VAL A 214 -6.38 -17.99 -10.02
N LYS A 215 -7.09 -18.02 -11.16
CA LYS A 215 -6.55 -18.57 -12.40
C LYS A 215 -5.29 -17.81 -12.83
N ASN A 216 -5.30 -16.49 -12.72
CA ASN A 216 -4.13 -15.64 -12.99
C ASN A 216 -2.96 -15.96 -12.05
N ARG A 217 -3.22 -16.22 -10.76
CA ARG A 217 -2.18 -16.59 -9.77
C ARG A 217 -1.66 -18.02 -9.91
N LEU A 218 -2.40 -18.89 -10.59
CA LEU A 218 -2.03 -20.27 -10.88
C LEU A 218 -1.64 -20.48 -12.36
N ASP A 219 -1.45 -19.40 -13.12
CA ASP A 219 -1.08 -19.43 -14.54
C ASP A 219 0.35 -19.97 -14.74
N ASP A 220 0.73 -20.20 -15.99
CA ASP A 220 1.97 -20.88 -16.36
C ASP A 220 3.23 -20.16 -15.86
N ASP A 221 3.22 -18.83 -15.83
CA ASP A 221 4.31 -17.98 -15.35
C ASP A 221 4.27 -17.74 -13.81
N ARG A 222 3.36 -18.41 -13.11
CA ARG A 222 3.23 -18.43 -11.66
C ARG A 222 3.50 -19.83 -11.10
N ARG A 223 3.92 -19.89 -9.84
CA ARG A 223 4.00 -21.14 -9.08
C ARG A 223 3.38 -20.93 -7.72
N CYS A 224 2.48 -21.82 -7.35
CA CYS A 224 1.93 -21.88 -6.01
C CYS A 224 2.32 -23.24 -5.39
N TYR A 225 2.76 -23.20 -4.14
CA TYR A 225 3.11 -24.40 -3.38
C TYR A 225 2.38 -24.41 -2.05
N GLY A 226 1.95 -25.59 -1.61
CA GLY A 226 1.39 -25.84 -0.30
C GLY A 226 2.27 -26.78 0.53
N PHE A 227 2.39 -26.52 1.82
CA PHE A 227 2.98 -27.45 2.78
C PHE A 227 1.88 -28.21 3.54
N PHE A 228 1.93 -29.53 3.49
CA PHE A 228 0.91 -30.42 4.06
C PHE A 228 1.51 -31.28 5.16
N HIS A 229 0.72 -31.56 6.19
CA HIS A 229 1.12 -32.51 7.23
C HIS A 229 0.28 -33.80 7.11
N PRO A 230 0.87 -35.01 7.24
CA PRO A 230 0.13 -36.26 7.07
C PRO A 230 -1.08 -36.44 8.01
N ARG A 231 -1.05 -35.81 9.20
CA ARG A 231 -2.18 -35.83 10.17
C ARG A 231 -3.25 -34.77 9.89
N LEU A 232 -3.08 -33.94 8.87
CA LEU A 232 -4.03 -32.91 8.45
C LEU A 232 -4.26 -33.04 6.93
N PRO A 233 -4.81 -34.18 6.47
CA PRO A 233 -4.94 -34.46 5.05
C PRO A 233 -5.82 -33.43 4.34
N GLY A 234 -5.35 -32.95 3.18
CA GLY A 234 -6.05 -31.94 2.39
C GLY A 234 -6.08 -30.54 3.01
N GLU A 235 -5.43 -30.32 4.16
CA GLU A 235 -5.27 -28.99 4.76
C GLU A 235 -3.84 -28.47 4.51
N PRO A 236 -3.67 -27.49 3.62
CA PRO A 236 -2.38 -26.82 3.46
C PRO A 236 -2.14 -25.93 4.68
N LEU A 237 -1.03 -26.12 5.38
CA LEU A 237 -0.67 -25.29 6.54
C LEU A 237 -0.09 -23.95 6.10
N ILE A 238 0.64 -23.95 4.98
CA ILE A 238 1.33 -22.79 4.46
C ILE A 238 1.20 -22.78 2.94
N PHE A 239 0.86 -21.64 2.37
CA PHE A 239 0.95 -21.37 0.94
C PHE A 239 2.13 -20.48 0.62
N VAL A 240 2.74 -20.71 -0.53
CA VAL A 240 3.81 -19.89 -1.09
C VAL A 240 3.48 -19.59 -2.54
N GLU A 241 3.25 -18.32 -2.86
CA GLU A 241 3.00 -17.85 -4.22
C GLU A 241 4.25 -17.16 -4.80
N VAL A 242 4.60 -17.55 -6.03
CA VAL A 242 5.82 -17.14 -6.71
C VAL A 242 5.51 -16.68 -8.13
N ALA A 243 6.04 -15.53 -8.52
CA ALA A 243 6.00 -15.02 -9.89
C ALA A 243 7.36 -15.22 -10.58
N LEU A 244 7.36 -15.72 -11.81
CA LEU A 244 8.57 -15.98 -12.59
C LEU A 244 8.80 -14.84 -13.58
N LEU A 245 9.83 -14.05 -13.34
CA LEU A 245 10.11 -12.79 -14.03
C LEU A 245 11.52 -12.75 -14.62
N ARG A 246 11.76 -11.75 -15.49
CA ARG A 246 13.09 -11.44 -16.04
C ARG A 246 13.90 -10.47 -15.17
N GLU A 247 13.26 -9.80 -14.22
CA GLU A 247 13.91 -8.86 -13.32
C GLU A 247 13.21 -8.82 -11.96
N LEU A 248 13.81 -8.12 -11.01
CA LEU A 248 13.25 -7.94 -9.67
C LEU A 248 11.96 -7.12 -9.74
N ALA A 249 10.90 -7.62 -9.11
CA ALA A 249 9.66 -6.88 -8.98
C ALA A 249 9.82 -5.71 -7.98
N GLY A 250 9.43 -4.51 -8.39
CA GLY A 250 9.43 -3.32 -7.54
C GLY A 250 8.09 -3.01 -6.88
N ALA A 251 6.99 -3.66 -7.32
CA ALA A 251 5.65 -3.41 -6.81
C ALA A 251 4.73 -4.62 -7.06
N ILE A 252 3.72 -4.79 -6.19
CA ILE A 252 2.72 -5.87 -6.29
C ILE A 252 1.70 -5.69 -7.41
N PRO A 253 1.13 -4.49 -7.68
CA PRO A 253 0.02 -4.37 -8.63
C PRO A 253 0.29 -4.97 -10.02
N PRO A 254 1.49 -4.83 -10.63
CA PRO A 254 1.79 -5.49 -11.90
C PRO A 254 1.76 -7.02 -11.86
N LEU A 255 1.97 -7.64 -10.68
CA LEU A 255 1.95 -9.10 -10.53
C LEU A 255 0.52 -9.66 -10.42
N LEU A 256 -0.42 -8.82 -9.95
CA LEU A 256 -1.82 -9.17 -9.74
C LEU A 256 -2.76 -8.66 -10.86
N ASP A 257 -2.22 -8.01 -11.89
CA ASP A 257 -3.01 -7.51 -13.01
C ASP A 257 -3.53 -8.68 -13.86
N GLU A 258 -4.84 -8.92 -13.81
CA GLU A 258 -5.53 -9.98 -14.57
C GLU A 258 -5.49 -9.75 -16.09
N HIS A 259 -5.12 -8.56 -16.55
CA HIS A 259 -5.01 -8.21 -17.96
C HIS A 259 -3.58 -8.17 -18.48
N ALA A 260 -2.59 -8.46 -17.62
CA ALA A 260 -1.20 -8.53 -18.05
C ALA A 260 -0.96 -9.79 -18.89
N ASP A 261 -0.20 -9.65 -19.98
CA ASP A 261 0.26 -10.80 -20.76
C ASP A 261 1.18 -11.69 -19.90
N ALA A 262 0.98 -13.00 -19.96
CA ALA A 262 1.82 -13.97 -19.26
C ALA A 262 3.30 -13.79 -19.63
N ALA A 263 4.18 -13.80 -18.62
CA ALA A 263 5.60 -13.66 -18.83
C ALA A 263 6.15 -14.86 -19.61
N ASN A 264 7.11 -14.60 -20.49
CA ASN A 264 7.80 -15.67 -21.21
C ASN A 264 8.73 -16.45 -20.25
N LEU A 265 8.26 -17.61 -19.80
CA LEU A 265 8.97 -18.55 -18.92
C LEU A 265 10.41 -18.86 -19.35
N GLN A 266 10.66 -18.98 -20.65
CA GLN A 266 12.00 -19.29 -21.17
C GLN A 266 12.99 -18.13 -20.97
N LYS A 267 12.48 -16.91 -20.78
CA LYS A 267 13.26 -15.70 -20.50
C LYS A 267 13.29 -15.35 -19.01
N ALA A 268 12.57 -16.09 -18.16
CA ALA A 268 12.59 -15.87 -16.73
C ALA A 268 13.97 -16.17 -16.15
N ASN A 269 14.44 -15.31 -15.25
CA ASN A 269 15.71 -15.48 -14.53
C ASN A 269 15.55 -15.26 -13.01
N THR A 270 14.38 -14.76 -12.58
CA THR A 270 14.10 -14.30 -11.23
C THR A 270 12.79 -14.93 -10.75
N ALA A 271 12.81 -15.55 -9.58
CA ALA A 271 11.60 -15.96 -8.87
C ALA A 271 11.30 -14.96 -7.74
N ILE A 272 10.11 -14.37 -7.77
CA ILE A 272 9.62 -13.44 -6.76
C ILE A 272 8.57 -14.11 -5.89
N PHE A 273 8.92 -14.35 -4.63
CA PHE A 273 8.00 -14.81 -3.59
C PHE A 273 7.17 -13.62 -3.11
N TYR A 274 5.94 -13.50 -3.57
CA TYR A 274 5.10 -12.32 -3.32
C TYR A 274 3.99 -12.57 -2.30
N SER A 275 3.66 -13.84 -2.01
CA SER A 275 2.80 -14.21 -0.88
C SER A 275 3.33 -15.44 -0.15
N ILE A 276 3.34 -15.39 1.18
CA ILE A 276 3.61 -16.52 2.08
C ILE A 276 2.57 -16.44 3.19
N SER A 277 1.62 -17.36 3.18
CA SER A 277 0.42 -17.31 4.03
C SER A 277 0.37 -18.53 4.93
N ASN A 278 0.29 -18.33 6.25
CA ASN A 278 -0.11 -19.38 7.20
C ASN A 278 -1.63 -19.43 7.25
N THR A 279 -2.21 -20.61 6.95
CA THR A 279 -3.66 -20.76 6.76
C THR A 279 -4.41 -20.90 8.07
N GLN A 280 -3.73 -21.33 9.15
CA GLN A 280 -4.36 -21.68 10.41
C GLN A 280 -4.10 -20.61 11.46
N THR A 281 -5.17 -19.99 11.95
CA THR A 281 -5.08 -18.99 13.03
C THR A 281 -4.38 -19.55 14.28
N GLY A 282 -4.66 -20.81 14.62
CA GLY A 282 -4.03 -21.51 15.74
C GLY A 282 -2.53 -21.73 15.60
N LEU A 283 -1.97 -21.61 14.40
CA LEU A 283 -0.54 -21.72 14.13
C LEU A 283 0.16 -20.36 14.06
N LYS A 284 -0.54 -19.26 14.39
CA LYS A 284 0.09 -17.94 14.47
C LYS A 284 1.25 -17.94 15.46
N GLY A 285 2.40 -17.45 15.04
CA GLY A 285 3.62 -17.42 15.86
C GLY A 285 4.38 -18.75 15.93
N VAL A 286 3.83 -19.86 15.42
CA VAL A 286 4.54 -21.14 15.35
C VAL A 286 5.63 -21.05 14.28
N SER A 287 6.85 -21.41 14.65
CA SER A 287 7.93 -21.59 13.68
C SER A 287 7.79 -22.96 13.02
N PHE A 288 7.87 -22.98 11.69
CA PHE A 288 7.94 -24.23 10.92
C PHE A 288 9.40 -24.55 10.54
N GLY A 289 10.38 -23.88 11.16
CA GLY A 289 11.80 -23.99 10.85
C GLY A 289 12.28 -22.99 9.77
N ASP A 290 13.59 -22.85 9.65
CA ASP A 290 14.24 -21.79 8.84
C ASP A 290 14.38 -22.14 7.35
N SER A 291 13.90 -23.32 6.92
CA SER A 291 14.18 -23.88 5.60
C SER A 291 12.96 -23.99 4.67
N LEU A 292 11.82 -23.41 5.04
CA LEU A 292 10.60 -23.45 4.23
C LEU A 292 10.81 -22.92 2.82
N ILE A 293 11.32 -21.68 2.70
CA ILE A 293 11.59 -21.05 1.40
C ILE A 293 12.67 -21.83 0.65
N LYS A 294 13.66 -22.39 1.36
CA LYS A 294 14.75 -23.15 0.74
C LYS A 294 14.22 -24.36 -0.04
N ARG A 295 13.24 -25.10 0.49
CA ARG A 295 12.62 -26.23 -0.23
C ARG A 295 11.92 -25.79 -1.52
N VAL A 296 11.21 -24.66 -1.47
CA VAL A 296 10.57 -24.09 -2.67
C VAL A 296 11.61 -23.64 -3.69
N VAL A 297 12.71 -23.02 -3.24
CA VAL A 297 13.83 -22.63 -4.12
C VAL A 297 14.48 -23.85 -4.77
N GLU A 298 14.70 -24.94 -4.04
CA GLU A 298 15.25 -26.18 -4.59
C GLU A 298 14.33 -26.80 -5.64
N GLU A 299 13.02 -26.83 -5.38
CA GLU A 299 12.00 -27.30 -6.34
C GLU A 299 11.98 -26.43 -7.61
N LEU A 300 11.98 -25.10 -7.44
CA LEU A 300 12.04 -24.15 -8.56
C LEU A 300 13.32 -24.27 -9.36
N LYS A 301 14.48 -24.52 -8.73
CA LYS A 301 15.75 -24.73 -9.44
C LYS A 301 15.75 -26.03 -10.23
N ARG A 302 15.09 -27.07 -9.71
CA ARG A 302 14.92 -28.35 -10.39
C ARG A 302 14.02 -28.21 -11.62
N GLU A 303 12.91 -27.49 -11.50
CA GLU A 303 11.97 -27.24 -12.60
C GLU A 303 12.52 -26.23 -13.61
N PHE A 304 13.22 -25.20 -13.14
CA PHE A 304 13.73 -24.08 -13.95
C PHE A 304 15.22 -23.78 -13.66
N PRO A 305 16.15 -24.55 -14.25
CA PRO A 305 17.58 -24.37 -14.04
C PRO A 305 18.13 -22.99 -14.43
N GLN A 306 17.40 -22.24 -15.28
CA GLN A 306 17.76 -20.89 -15.71
C GLN A 306 17.55 -19.80 -14.64
N LEU A 307 16.78 -20.07 -13.58
CA LEU A 307 16.55 -19.11 -12.50
C LEU A 307 17.84 -18.89 -11.69
N LYS A 308 18.28 -17.64 -11.64
CA LYS A 308 19.52 -17.23 -10.95
C LYS A 308 19.24 -16.43 -9.68
N THR A 309 18.11 -15.72 -9.66
CA THR A 309 17.74 -14.80 -8.58
C THR A 309 16.47 -15.28 -7.91
N PHE A 310 16.48 -15.31 -6.58
CA PHE A 310 15.32 -15.66 -5.75
C PHE A 310 15.17 -14.53 -4.74
N ALA A 311 14.05 -13.83 -4.77
CA ALA A 311 13.81 -12.67 -3.92
C ALA A 311 12.37 -12.66 -3.43
N THR A 312 12.12 -11.99 -2.31
CA THR A 312 10.75 -11.80 -1.81
C THR A 312 10.29 -10.38 -2.12
N LEU A 313 8.98 -10.21 -2.32
CA LEU A 313 8.32 -8.92 -2.33
C LEU A 313 7.39 -8.86 -1.11
N SER A 314 8.01 -8.81 0.06
CA SER A 314 7.32 -9.02 1.35
C SER A 314 6.62 -7.74 1.86
N PRO A 315 5.48 -7.89 2.56
CA PRO A 315 4.91 -6.79 3.33
C PRO A 315 5.76 -6.46 4.58
N ILE A 316 5.54 -5.29 5.17
CA ILE A 316 6.14 -4.90 6.46
C ILE A 316 5.00 -4.62 7.46
N PRO A 317 4.28 -5.66 7.91
CA PRO A 317 3.16 -5.49 8.84
C PRO A 317 3.63 -4.83 10.14
N GLY A 318 2.82 -3.92 10.66
CA GLY A 318 3.16 -3.16 11.87
C GLY A 318 4.07 -1.94 11.64
N PHE A 319 4.67 -1.76 10.46
CA PHE A 319 5.48 -0.57 10.17
C PHE A 319 4.70 0.73 10.39
N ARG A 320 3.45 0.80 9.90
CA ARG A 320 2.59 1.97 10.12
C ARG A 320 2.28 2.23 11.60
N ALA A 321 2.04 1.17 12.38
CA ALA A 321 1.80 1.30 13.82
C ALA A 321 3.07 1.73 14.56
N TRP A 322 4.24 1.26 14.12
CA TRP A 322 5.54 1.70 14.62
C TRP A 322 5.80 3.18 14.29
N VAL A 323 5.59 3.61 13.04
CA VAL A 323 5.63 5.03 12.65
C VAL A 323 4.64 5.84 13.49
N GLY A 324 3.45 5.30 13.74
CA GLY A 324 2.45 5.81 14.68
C GLY A 324 3.01 6.28 16.02
N LYS A 325 3.87 5.45 16.62
CA LYS A 325 4.48 5.68 17.93
C LYS A 325 5.74 6.53 17.88
N GLN A 326 6.46 6.49 16.76
CA GLN A 326 7.80 7.07 16.60
C GLN A 326 7.81 8.37 15.78
N ALA A 327 6.66 8.81 15.24
CA ALA A 327 6.59 9.93 14.30
C ALA A 327 7.21 11.23 14.83
N GLY A 328 7.04 11.53 16.12
CA GLY A 328 7.67 12.70 16.77
C GLY A 328 9.19 12.67 16.65
N GLU A 329 9.81 11.67 17.26
CA GLU A 329 11.27 11.48 17.24
C GLU A 329 11.83 11.37 15.81
N LEU A 330 11.11 10.70 14.91
CA LEU A 330 11.51 10.56 13.51
C LEU A 330 11.51 11.89 12.76
N VAL A 331 10.52 12.76 13.00
CA VAL A 331 10.45 14.08 12.36
C VAL A 331 11.51 15.02 12.92
N ASP A 332 11.73 14.96 14.24
CA ASP A 332 12.72 15.80 14.92
C ASP A 332 14.15 15.45 14.48
N SER A 333 14.46 14.15 14.42
CA SER A 333 15.77 13.63 13.98
C SER A 333 15.95 13.59 12.46
N MET A 334 14.93 13.96 11.67
CA MET A 334 14.99 13.88 10.21
C MET A 334 16.02 14.87 9.65
N ALA A 335 16.92 14.38 8.79
CA ALA A 335 17.81 15.26 8.04
C ALA A 335 17.03 16.18 7.07
N ASP A 336 17.59 17.34 6.74
CA ASP A 336 16.89 18.36 5.93
C ASP A 336 16.48 17.87 4.53
N LYS A 337 17.28 17.02 3.90
CA LYS A 337 17.01 16.52 2.55
C LYS A 337 15.74 15.64 2.50
N PRO A 338 15.60 14.58 3.33
CA PRO A 338 14.34 13.83 3.41
C PRO A 338 13.17 14.67 3.93
N ARG A 339 13.41 15.58 4.89
CA ARG A 339 12.37 16.50 5.37
C ARG A 339 11.77 17.34 4.25
N ARG A 340 12.59 18.06 3.48
CA ARG A 340 12.16 18.86 2.33
C ARG A 340 11.49 18.02 1.23
N ALA A 341 11.94 16.78 1.03
CA ALA A 341 11.32 15.88 0.08
C ALA A 341 9.90 15.50 0.53
N LEU A 342 9.71 15.25 1.83
CA LEU A 342 8.42 14.92 2.42
C LEU A 342 7.49 16.15 2.47
N GLU A 343 7.99 17.32 2.85
CA GLU A 343 7.26 18.60 2.78
C GLU A 343 6.72 18.87 1.38
N ARG A 344 7.53 18.63 0.34
CA ARG A 344 7.10 18.77 -1.06
C ARG A 344 5.98 17.80 -1.44
N GLU A 345 5.99 16.58 -0.92
CA GLU A 345 4.94 15.59 -1.18
C GLU A 345 3.66 15.89 -0.40
N LEU A 346 3.78 16.37 0.83
CA LEU A 346 2.66 16.75 1.69
C LEU A 346 2.01 18.07 1.23
N GLY A 347 2.83 19.01 0.76
CA GLY A 347 2.44 20.37 0.41
C GLY A 347 2.22 21.27 1.64
N GLU A 348 2.80 20.89 2.78
CA GLU A 348 2.74 21.58 4.07
C GLU A 348 3.96 21.15 4.93
N PRO A 349 4.34 21.92 5.97
CA PRO A 349 5.45 21.57 6.85
C PRO A 349 5.28 20.17 7.47
N VAL A 350 6.38 19.42 7.56
CA VAL A 350 6.38 18.08 8.15
C VAL A 350 6.31 18.22 9.66
N SER A 351 5.21 17.75 10.24
CA SER A 351 5.10 17.42 11.66
C SER A 351 4.68 15.96 11.83
N ALA A 352 4.85 15.41 13.03
CA ALA A 352 4.33 14.09 13.36
C ALA A 352 2.83 14.00 13.08
N GLU A 353 2.07 15.05 13.44
CA GLU A 353 0.63 15.14 13.23
C GLU A 353 0.28 15.08 11.74
N THR A 354 0.95 15.86 10.90
CA THR A 354 0.72 15.86 9.44
C THR A 354 1.01 14.49 8.83
N VAL A 355 2.13 13.87 9.22
CA VAL A 355 2.51 12.54 8.72
C VAL A 355 1.48 11.48 9.13
N LEU A 356 1.06 11.49 10.39
CA LEU A 356 0.07 10.55 10.91
C LEU A 356 -1.31 10.75 10.28
N ALA A 357 -1.77 12.00 10.16
CA ALA A 357 -3.05 12.32 9.55
C ALA A 357 -3.14 11.78 8.10
N ARG A 358 -2.07 11.95 7.32
CA ARG A 358 -1.99 11.45 5.94
C ARG A 358 -1.92 9.94 5.86
N LEU A 359 -1.19 9.29 6.77
CA LEU A 359 -1.16 7.84 6.83
C LEU A 359 -2.55 7.28 7.15
N GLN A 360 -3.28 7.89 8.09
CA GLN A 360 -4.53 7.35 8.63
C GLN A 360 -5.78 7.67 7.80
N THR A 361 -5.75 8.63 6.87
CA THR A 361 -6.96 9.10 6.17
C THR A 361 -7.76 7.96 5.51
N ALA A 362 -7.12 7.10 4.71
CA ALA A 362 -7.83 6.00 4.02
C ALA A 362 -8.38 4.95 5.01
N GLU A 363 -7.68 4.72 6.11
CA GLU A 363 -8.08 3.79 7.16
C GLU A 363 -9.28 4.30 7.94
N GLN A 364 -9.31 5.60 8.27
CA GLN A 364 -10.45 6.27 8.89
C GLN A 364 -11.69 6.24 7.98
N VAL A 365 -11.53 6.54 6.68
CA VAL A 365 -12.65 6.46 5.72
C VAL A 365 -13.16 5.02 5.58
N ARG A 366 -12.28 4.01 5.63
CA ARG A 366 -12.69 2.59 5.62
C ARG A 366 -13.41 2.19 6.91
N ALA A 367 -12.94 2.66 8.07
CA ALA A 367 -13.62 2.42 9.34
C ALA A 367 -15.03 3.04 9.35
N LEU A 368 -15.18 4.25 8.80
CA LEU A 368 -16.49 4.86 8.59
C LEU A 368 -17.35 4.05 7.60
N ALA A 369 -16.77 3.58 6.50
CA ALA A 369 -17.47 2.74 5.52
C ALA A 369 -17.96 1.39 6.08
N GLN A 370 -17.29 0.86 7.12
CA GLN A 370 -17.76 -0.34 7.82
C GLN A 370 -19.02 -0.07 8.66
N GLN A 371 -19.26 1.17 9.07
CA GLN A 371 -20.40 1.58 9.89
C GLN A 371 -21.52 2.24 9.08
N ASP A 372 -21.18 2.86 7.94
CA ASP A 372 -22.10 3.58 7.07
C ASP A 372 -21.90 3.16 5.61
N ALA A 373 -22.85 2.37 5.10
CA ALA A 373 -22.84 1.86 3.72
C ALA A 373 -22.91 2.97 2.65
N ARG A 374 -23.23 4.22 3.02
CA ARG A 374 -23.22 5.38 2.10
C ARG A 374 -21.80 5.90 1.85
N VAL A 375 -20.83 5.49 2.66
CA VAL A 375 -19.43 5.89 2.53
C VAL A 375 -18.66 4.80 1.81
N ARG A 376 -17.89 5.18 0.76
CA ARG A 376 -17.00 4.26 0.06
C ARG A 376 -15.64 4.90 -0.19
N CYS A 377 -14.58 4.20 0.20
CA CYS A 377 -13.21 4.63 -0.06
C CYS A 377 -12.71 4.08 -1.40
N VAL A 378 -12.35 4.96 -2.34
CA VAL A 378 -11.65 4.58 -3.58
C VAL A 378 -10.17 4.93 -3.42
N HIS A 379 -9.33 3.92 -3.16
CA HIS A 379 -7.90 4.12 -2.95
C HIS A 379 -7.11 3.90 -4.25
N ARG A 380 -6.48 4.98 -4.76
CA ARG A 380 -5.73 4.98 -6.01
C ARG A 380 -4.25 4.73 -5.74
N ILE A 381 -3.74 3.57 -6.14
CA ILE A 381 -2.32 3.19 -5.99
C ILE A 381 -1.60 3.40 -7.33
N GLY A 382 -0.41 4.01 -7.31
CA GLY A 382 0.40 4.27 -8.50
C GLY A 382 -0.12 5.37 -9.44
N ARG A 383 -1.31 5.93 -9.18
CA ARG A 383 -1.96 7.01 -9.95
C ARG A 383 -2.22 8.22 -9.06
N ARG A 384 -1.97 9.43 -9.56
CA ARG A 384 -2.09 10.70 -8.82
C ARG A 384 -2.75 11.78 -9.68
N GLY A 385 -3.29 12.82 -9.05
CA GLY A 385 -3.92 13.98 -9.70
C GLY A 385 -5.37 14.18 -9.27
N LEU A 386 -5.79 15.44 -9.12
CA LEU A 386 -7.12 15.83 -8.62
C LEU A 386 -8.20 15.52 -9.66
N ALA A 387 -8.07 16.03 -10.90
CA ALA A 387 -9.06 15.81 -11.95
C ALA A 387 -9.28 14.31 -12.20
N SER A 388 -8.21 13.53 -12.33
CA SER A 388 -8.31 12.07 -12.49
C SER A 388 -8.94 11.37 -11.27
N ALA A 389 -8.76 11.87 -10.05
CA ALA A 389 -9.45 11.34 -8.87
C ALA A 389 -10.95 11.59 -8.92
N CYS A 390 -11.37 12.82 -9.30
CA CYS A 390 -12.78 13.16 -9.46
C CYS A 390 -13.45 12.29 -10.53
N VAL A 391 -12.77 12.07 -11.68
CA VAL A 391 -13.29 11.24 -12.78
C VAL A 391 -13.47 9.80 -12.34
N GLU A 392 -12.45 9.19 -11.73
CA GLU A 392 -12.56 7.82 -11.21
C GLU A 392 -13.66 7.71 -10.15
N GLY A 393 -13.80 8.72 -9.27
CA GLY A 393 -14.88 8.78 -8.29
C GLY A 393 -16.28 8.86 -8.92
N MET A 394 -16.46 9.69 -9.95
CA MET A 394 -17.71 9.81 -10.69
C MET A 394 -18.06 8.52 -11.44
N LEU A 395 -17.09 7.91 -12.14
CA LEU A 395 -17.28 6.67 -12.89
C LEU A 395 -17.52 5.45 -12.00
N ALA A 396 -17.03 5.48 -10.76
CA ALA A 396 -17.27 4.43 -9.80
C ALA A 396 -18.71 4.43 -9.25
N SER A 397 -19.52 5.47 -9.53
CA SER A 397 -20.90 5.61 -9.05
C SER A 397 -21.92 5.30 -10.14
N SER A 398 -23.02 4.63 -9.77
CA SER A 398 -24.19 4.43 -10.64
C SER A 398 -25.28 5.50 -10.45
N ALA A 399 -25.05 6.49 -9.59
CA ALA A 399 -26.02 7.55 -9.32
C ALA A 399 -26.29 8.40 -10.58
N PRO A 400 -27.55 8.82 -10.83
CA PRO A 400 -27.89 9.63 -12.01
C PRO A 400 -27.33 11.05 -11.94
N ILE A 401 -26.99 11.52 -10.73
CA ILE A 401 -26.46 12.84 -10.45
C ILE A 401 -25.25 12.65 -9.53
N VAL A 402 -24.15 13.34 -9.84
CA VAL A 402 -22.92 13.31 -9.05
C VAL A 402 -22.55 14.72 -8.62
N ALA A 403 -22.06 14.85 -7.40
CA ALA A 403 -21.56 16.11 -6.86
C ALA A 403 -20.06 16.00 -6.61
N VAL A 404 -19.35 17.10 -6.86
CA VAL A 404 -17.93 17.26 -6.55
C VAL A 404 -17.82 18.38 -5.53
N ILE A 405 -17.09 18.13 -4.44
CA ILE A 405 -16.86 19.06 -3.34
C ILE A 405 -15.52 18.71 -2.67
N ASP A 406 -14.75 19.72 -2.28
CA ASP A 406 -13.53 19.53 -1.49
C ASP A 406 -13.87 19.21 -0.01
N ALA A 407 -13.06 18.34 0.60
CA ALA A 407 -13.27 17.85 1.96
C ALA A 407 -12.77 18.80 3.07
N ASP A 408 -12.28 19.99 2.72
CA ASP A 408 -11.66 20.95 3.66
C ASP A 408 -12.64 22.01 4.22
N LEU A 409 -13.94 21.81 3.95
CA LEU A 409 -15.07 22.64 4.41
C LEU A 409 -15.03 24.10 3.94
N GLN A 410 -14.23 24.42 2.92
CA GLN A 410 -14.25 25.74 2.29
C GLN A 410 -15.53 26.01 1.49
N HIS A 411 -16.17 24.95 1.02
CA HIS A 411 -17.43 24.98 0.29
C HIS A 411 -18.63 24.92 1.24
N ASP A 412 -19.69 25.67 0.94
CA ASP A 412 -20.94 25.60 1.70
C ASP A 412 -21.76 24.37 1.29
N GLU A 413 -21.55 23.27 2.00
CA GLU A 413 -22.20 21.98 1.80
C GLU A 413 -23.74 22.05 1.89
N ARG A 414 -24.28 23.08 2.56
CA ARG A 414 -25.73 23.34 2.65
C ARG A 414 -26.36 23.70 1.31
N LEU A 415 -25.56 23.99 0.29
CA LEU A 415 -26.06 24.19 -1.08
C LEU A 415 -26.36 22.89 -1.82
N LEU A 416 -25.80 21.74 -1.40
CA LEU A 416 -26.02 20.46 -2.07
C LEU A 416 -27.52 20.11 -2.24
N PRO A 417 -28.39 20.23 -1.21
CA PRO A 417 -29.83 20.00 -1.38
C PRO A 417 -30.48 20.96 -2.37
N ARG A 418 -30.05 22.23 -2.41
CA ARG A 418 -30.59 23.24 -3.35
C ARG A 418 -30.15 22.96 -4.78
N MET A 419 -28.89 22.55 -4.98
CA MET A 419 -28.38 22.12 -6.29
C MET A 419 -29.17 20.93 -6.82
N LEU A 420 -29.43 19.94 -5.96
CA LEU A 420 -30.21 18.76 -6.32
C LEU A 420 -31.66 19.12 -6.67
N ALA A 421 -32.31 19.95 -5.86
CA ALA A 421 -33.67 20.41 -6.12
C ALA A 421 -33.78 21.14 -7.47
N LEU A 422 -32.79 21.95 -7.83
CA LEU A 422 -32.75 22.65 -9.11
C LEU A 422 -32.62 21.66 -10.28
N LEU A 423 -31.70 20.69 -10.20
CA LEU A 423 -31.57 19.64 -11.22
C LEU A 423 -32.83 18.75 -11.30
N GLN A 424 -33.58 18.59 -10.23
CA GLN A 424 -34.84 17.84 -10.27
C GLN A 424 -35.96 18.67 -10.91
N ALA A 425 -36.02 19.97 -10.62
CA ALA A 425 -37.06 20.87 -11.13
C ALA A 425 -36.86 21.25 -12.61
N GLU A 426 -35.61 21.36 -13.08
CA GLU A 426 -35.28 21.74 -14.45
C GLU A 426 -34.57 20.61 -15.21
N PRO A 427 -35.31 19.75 -15.96
CA PRO A 427 -34.73 18.65 -16.74
C PRO A 427 -33.70 19.10 -17.80
N ALA A 428 -33.85 20.34 -18.30
CA ALA A 428 -32.96 20.93 -19.29
C ALA A 428 -31.59 21.33 -18.71
N VAL A 429 -31.45 21.50 -17.39
CA VAL A 429 -30.19 21.86 -16.74
C VAL A 429 -29.31 20.62 -16.60
N ASP A 430 -28.06 20.74 -17.04
CA ASP A 430 -27.06 19.66 -17.00
C ASP A 430 -26.14 19.76 -15.77
N VAL A 431 -25.81 20.99 -15.37
CA VAL A 431 -24.83 21.29 -14.32
C VAL A 431 -25.34 22.43 -13.43
N VAL A 432 -25.20 22.27 -12.12
CA VAL A 432 -25.36 23.37 -11.16
C VAL A 432 -24.02 23.63 -10.50
N VAL A 433 -23.54 24.87 -10.51
CA VAL A 433 -22.23 25.28 -10.02
C VAL A 433 -22.39 26.19 -8.81
N GLY A 434 -21.65 25.92 -7.73
CA GLY A 434 -21.46 26.86 -6.65
C GLY A 434 -20.47 27.92 -7.15
N SER A 435 -20.91 29.17 -7.25
CA SER A 435 -20.18 30.23 -7.93
C SER A 435 -19.81 31.36 -6.96
N ARG A 436 -18.55 31.79 -7.05
CA ARG A 436 -17.99 32.87 -6.23
C ARG A 436 -18.18 34.26 -6.86
N TYR A 437 -18.47 34.31 -8.16
CA TYR A 437 -18.38 35.53 -8.95
C TYR A 437 -19.74 36.10 -9.39
N ILE A 438 -20.85 35.41 -9.06
CA ILE A 438 -22.21 35.92 -9.26
C ILE A 438 -22.68 36.77 -8.08
N GLU A 439 -23.75 37.54 -8.28
CA GLU A 439 -24.34 38.39 -7.23
C GLU A 439 -24.72 37.57 -5.98
N GLY A 440 -24.22 37.98 -4.81
CA GLY A 440 -24.34 37.26 -3.54
C GLY A 440 -23.24 36.23 -3.26
N GLY A 441 -22.32 35.98 -4.19
CA GLY A 441 -21.12 35.17 -3.99
C GLY A 441 -19.92 35.98 -3.53
N GLY A 442 -18.90 35.31 -2.97
CA GLY A 442 -17.68 35.98 -2.51
C GLY A 442 -16.49 35.04 -2.32
N THR A 443 -15.28 35.58 -2.39
CA THR A 443 -14.02 34.84 -2.22
C THR A 443 -13.44 34.90 -0.79
N GLY A 444 -14.13 35.50 0.17
CA GLY A 444 -13.65 35.73 1.54
C GLY A 444 -12.40 36.62 1.58
N ASP A 445 -11.46 36.35 2.51
CA ASP A 445 -10.25 37.14 2.77
C ASP A 445 -9.08 36.90 1.78
N TRP A 446 -9.35 36.68 0.49
CA TRP A 446 -8.27 36.46 -0.47
C TRP A 446 -7.39 37.71 -0.66
N ALA A 447 -6.07 37.52 -0.68
CA ALA A 447 -5.14 38.58 -1.09
C ALA A 447 -5.45 39.04 -2.53
N ALA A 448 -5.49 40.36 -2.77
CA ALA A 448 -5.91 40.96 -4.04
C ALA A 448 -5.16 40.40 -5.28
N SER A 449 -3.88 40.01 -5.13
CA SER A 449 -3.08 39.39 -6.19
C SER A 449 -3.63 38.02 -6.64
N ARG A 450 -4.16 37.23 -5.71
CA ARG A 450 -4.76 35.91 -5.96
C ARG A 450 -6.11 36.05 -6.67
N GLU A 451 -6.88 37.06 -6.30
CA GLU A 451 -8.16 37.38 -6.95
C GLU A 451 -7.95 37.79 -8.41
N HIS A 452 -7.01 38.71 -8.68
CA HIS A 452 -6.70 39.14 -10.04
C HIS A 452 -6.24 37.99 -10.93
N MET A 453 -5.35 37.12 -10.43
CA MET A 453 -4.87 35.97 -11.19
C MET A 453 -5.98 34.96 -11.49
N SER A 454 -6.91 34.74 -10.56
CA SER A 454 -8.09 33.89 -10.77
C SER A 454 -9.04 34.46 -11.83
N ARG A 455 -9.30 35.78 -11.80
CA ARG A 455 -10.12 36.47 -12.80
C ARG A 455 -9.47 36.41 -14.20
N TRP A 456 -8.15 36.59 -14.30
CA TRP A 456 -7.41 36.44 -15.55
C TRP A 456 -7.46 35.02 -16.11
N ALA A 457 -7.26 34.00 -15.26
CA ALA A 457 -7.39 32.61 -15.66
C ALA A 457 -8.82 32.31 -16.15
N THR A 458 -9.84 32.82 -15.45
CA THR A 458 -11.25 32.67 -15.84
C THR A 458 -11.53 33.26 -17.22
N LYS A 459 -11.05 34.48 -17.51
CA LYS A 459 -11.17 35.08 -18.85
C LYS A 459 -10.52 34.24 -19.95
N LEU A 460 -9.35 33.68 -19.68
CA LEU A 460 -8.65 32.81 -20.64
C LEU A 460 -9.42 31.50 -20.88
N SER A 461 -10.07 30.96 -19.84
CA SER A 461 -10.90 29.76 -19.91
C SER A 461 -12.16 29.95 -20.75
N GLN A 462 -12.78 31.14 -20.72
CA GLN A 462 -14.03 31.40 -21.45
C GLN A 462 -13.88 31.19 -22.97
N ALA A 463 -12.68 31.36 -23.54
CA ALA A 463 -12.41 31.11 -24.95
C ALA A 463 -12.51 29.63 -25.37
N VAL A 464 -12.57 28.70 -24.39
CA VAL A 464 -12.60 27.25 -24.63
C VAL A 464 -13.92 26.60 -24.22
N ILE A 465 -14.74 27.33 -23.47
CA ILE A 465 -15.99 26.84 -22.89
C ILE A 465 -17.14 27.13 -23.84
N LYS A 466 -18.00 26.13 -24.04
CA LYS A 466 -19.19 26.22 -24.91
C LYS A 466 -20.47 26.52 -24.11
N ALA A 467 -20.34 26.98 -22.87
CA ALA A 467 -21.43 27.15 -21.91
C ALA A 467 -21.35 28.54 -21.25
N ASP A 468 -22.51 29.08 -20.88
CA ASP A 468 -22.59 30.34 -20.14
C ASP A 468 -22.38 30.07 -18.65
N VAL A 469 -21.20 30.41 -18.13
CA VAL A 469 -20.80 30.20 -16.73
C VAL A 469 -19.81 31.28 -16.29
N GLN A 470 -20.05 31.88 -15.12
CA GLN A 470 -19.18 32.92 -14.57
C GLN A 470 -18.03 32.36 -13.75
N ASP A 471 -18.21 31.21 -13.08
CA ASP A 471 -17.15 30.53 -12.32
C ASP A 471 -16.83 29.11 -12.84
N PRO A 472 -16.21 28.99 -14.03
CA PRO A 472 -15.81 27.69 -14.59
C PRO A 472 -14.68 27.00 -13.82
N MET A 473 -14.07 27.70 -12.86
CA MET A 473 -12.94 27.25 -12.08
C MET A 473 -13.36 26.69 -10.71
N SER A 474 -14.66 26.63 -10.44
CA SER A 474 -15.21 26.10 -9.20
C SER A 474 -14.95 24.59 -9.07
N GLY A 475 -14.53 24.18 -7.87
CA GLY A 475 -14.44 22.78 -7.46
C GLY A 475 -15.74 22.25 -6.87
N PHE A 476 -16.79 23.08 -6.82
CA PHE A 476 -18.06 22.78 -6.17
C PHE A 476 -19.22 22.83 -7.18
N PHE A 477 -19.63 21.66 -7.65
CA PHE A 477 -20.70 21.55 -8.64
C PHE A 477 -21.40 20.19 -8.57
N MET A 478 -22.59 20.14 -9.17
CA MET A 478 -23.40 18.94 -9.33
C MET A 478 -23.76 18.77 -10.80
N ILE A 479 -23.56 17.58 -11.35
CA ILE A 479 -23.70 17.28 -12.78
C ILE A 479 -24.45 15.97 -13.00
N ARG A 480 -25.24 15.90 -14.07
CA ARG A 480 -25.88 14.66 -14.50
C ARG A 480 -24.86 13.66 -15.03
N GLN A 481 -24.96 12.42 -14.61
CA GLN A 481 -24.05 11.34 -15.01
C GLN A 481 -23.93 11.15 -16.53
N PRO A 482 -25.01 11.26 -17.34
CA PRO A 482 -24.89 11.22 -18.80
C PRO A 482 -23.99 12.31 -19.40
N ALA A 483 -23.97 13.51 -18.81
CA ALA A 483 -23.09 14.59 -19.28
C ALA A 483 -21.61 14.29 -18.96
N VAL A 484 -21.33 13.71 -17.79
CA VAL A 484 -19.98 13.24 -17.43
C VAL A 484 -19.50 12.18 -18.42
N LEU A 485 -20.33 11.15 -18.68
CA LEU A 485 -19.97 10.07 -19.60
C LEU A 485 -19.73 10.58 -21.02
N ALA A 486 -20.55 11.53 -21.49
CA ALA A 486 -20.39 12.13 -22.81
C ALA A 486 -19.06 12.91 -22.91
N SER A 487 -18.71 13.72 -21.92
CA SER A 487 -17.44 14.45 -21.90
C SER A 487 -16.23 13.50 -21.82
N VAL A 488 -16.27 12.47 -20.97
CA VAL A 488 -15.19 11.47 -20.88
C VAL A 488 -14.99 10.74 -22.20
N ARG A 489 -16.07 10.31 -22.87
CA ARG A 489 -16.00 9.64 -24.19
C ARG A 489 -15.48 10.57 -25.30
N ALA A 490 -15.69 11.88 -25.16
CA ALA A 490 -15.24 12.88 -26.14
C ALA A 490 -13.74 13.23 -26.03
N GLY A 491 -12.99 12.51 -25.17
CA GLY A 491 -11.54 12.69 -25.02
C GLY A 491 -11.17 13.79 -24.03
N MET A 492 -11.91 13.90 -22.92
CA MET A 492 -11.55 14.79 -21.81
C MET A 492 -10.13 14.51 -21.32
N SER A 493 -9.38 15.58 -21.01
CA SER A 493 -7.94 15.48 -20.71
C SER A 493 -7.70 14.78 -19.36
N ALA A 494 -8.52 15.09 -18.36
CA ALA A 494 -8.37 14.69 -16.95
C ALA A 494 -7.00 15.07 -16.34
N VAL A 495 -6.32 16.04 -16.95
CA VAL A 495 -5.02 16.56 -16.52
C VAL A 495 -5.22 17.82 -15.66
N GLY A 496 -4.50 17.89 -14.54
CA GLY A 496 -4.52 19.06 -13.65
C GLY A 496 -5.61 19.01 -12.58
N PHE A 497 -6.13 20.19 -12.22
CA PHE A 497 -6.95 20.40 -11.02
C PHE A 497 -8.29 21.11 -11.28
N LYS A 498 -8.60 21.47 -12.53
CA LYS A 498 -9.82 22.22 -12.90
C LYS A 498 -10.80 21.37 -13.68
N ILE A 499 -11.37 20.38 -12.98
CA ILE A 499 -12.25 19.36 -13.57
C ILE A 499 -13.54 19.93 -14.18
N LEU A 500 -14.15 20.96 -13.60
CA LEU A 500 -15.36 21.57 -14.14
C LEU A 500 -15.10 22.16 -15.54
N LEU A 501 -14.02 22.92 -15.68
CA LEU A 501 -13.60 23.50 -16.95
C LEU A 501 -13.37 22.42 -18.02
N ASP A 502 -12.63 21.35 -17.68
CA ASP A 502 -12.35 20.22 -18.57
C ASP A 502 -13.66 19.54 -19.02
N LEU A 503 -14.60 19.31 -18.09
CA LEU A 503 -15.93 18.74 -18.40
C LEU A 503 -16.75 19.63 -19.36
N LEU A 504 -16.75 20.95 -19.13
CA LEU A 504 -17.49 21.91 -19.94
C LEU A 504 -16.88 22.06 -21.35
N ALA A 505 -15.56 22.06 -21.44
CA ALA A 505 -14.83 22.24 -22.71
C ALA A 505 -14.84 20.95 -23.55
N ALA A 506 -14.67 19.78 -22.93
CA ALA A 506 -14.69 18.48 -23.60
C ALA A 506 -16.09 18.06 -24.07
N SER A 507 -17.16 18.64 -23.50
CA SER A 507 -18.52 18.24 -23.82
C SER A 507 -18.83 18.34 -25.33
N PRO A 508 -19.47 17.32 -25.92
CA PRO A 508 -19.81 17.33 -27.35
C PRO A 508 -20.87 18.39 -27.69
N ARG A 509 -21.70 18.79 -26.72
CA ARG A 509 -22.71 19.84 -26.85
C ARG A 509 -22.54 20.91 -25.78
N PRO A 510 -23.03 22.14 -25.98
CA PRO A 510 -23.21 23.11 -24.90
C PRO A 510 -23.99 22.48 -23.73
N LEU A 511 -23.41 22.54 -22.53
CA LEU A 511 -24.09 22.14 -21.29
C LEU A 511 -24.88 23.33 -20.75
N VAL A 512 -26.10 23.08 -20.29
CA VAL A 512 -26.93 24.11 -19.65
C VAL A 512 -26.53 24.22 -18.18
N VAL A 513 -25.99 25.37 -17.81
CA VAL A 513 -25.44 25.63 -16.47
C VAL A 513 -26.36 26.57 -15.68
N ARG A 514 -26.48 26.31 -14.39
CA ARG A 514 -27.07 27.24 -13.40
C ARG A 514 -26.07 27.48 -12.28
N GLU A 515 -26.00 28.71 -11.80
CA GLU A 515 -25.07 29.10 -10.74
C GLU A 515 -25.83 29.46 -9.46
N LEU A 516 -25.34 28.97 -8.32
CA LEU A 516 -25.81 29.35 -6.99
C LEU A 516 -24.70 30.11 -6.26
N PRO A 517 -24.99 31.29 -5.67
CA PRO A 517 -23.96 32.07 -5.00
C PRO A 517 -23.54 31.39 -3.71
N TYR A 518 -22.24 31.43 -3.42
CA TYR A 518 -21.73 31.05 -2.10
C TYR A 518 -20.51 31.88 -1.70
N GLU A 519 -20.30 31.96 -0.39
CA GLU A 519 -19.10 32.56 0.20
C GLU A 519 -18.04 31.47 0.42
N PHE A 520 -16.87 31.67 -0.20
CA PHE A 520 -15.75 30.75 -0.05
C PHE A 520 -15.10 30.93 1.33
N ARG A 521 -15.24 29.93 2.20
CA ARG A 521 -14.76 30.01 3.58
C ARG A 521 -13.24 29.84 3.66
N ASN A 522 -12.64 30.39 4.71
CA ASN A 522 -11.27 30.09 5.07
C ASN A 522 -11.13 28.61 5.43
N ARG A 523 -9.99 28.02 5.05
CA ARG A 523 -9.73 26.60 5.33
C ARG A 523 -9.58 26.39 6.83
N PHE A 524 -10.22 25.35 7.37
CA PHE A 524 -10.14 25.01 8.79
C PHE A 524 -8.75 24.43 9.18
N ALA A 525 -8.05 23.75 8.25
CA ALA A 525 -6.69 23.23 8.44
C ALA A 525 -5.95 22.97 7.09
N GLY A 526 -4.63 23.24 7.02
CA GLY A 526 -3.72 22.89 5.90
C GLY A 526 -3.34 24.04 4.93
N GLU A 527 -2.16 23.98 4.30
CA GLU A 527 -1.65 25.07 3.43
C GLU A 527 -2.07 25.02 1.95
N SER A 528 -2.04 26.18 1.28
CA SER A 528 -2.50 26.38 -0.10
C SER A 528 -1.51 25.84 -1.13
N LYS A 529 -1.89 24.77 -1.85
CA LYS A 529 -1.06 24.06 -2.85
C LYS A 529 -0.84 24.79 -4.20
N LEU A 530 -0.91 26.12 -4.25
CA LEU A 530 -0.68 26.88 -5.49
C LEU A 530 0.83 26.97 -5.77
N ASP A 531 1.37 25.93 -6.40
CA ASP A 531 2.73 25.90 -6.94
C ASP A 531 2.74 26.37 -8.41
N THR A 532 3.86 26.90 -8.88
CA THR A 532 4.14 27.23 -10.30
C THR A 532 3.83 26.07 -11.25
N SER A 533 3.95 24.83 -10.77
CA SER A 533 3.59 23.63 -11.53
C SER A 533 2.10 23.54 -11.87
N VAL A 534 1.24 24.06 -11.01
CA VAL A 534 -0.23 24.05 -11.16
C VAL A 534 -0.67 24.98 -12.31
N MET A 535 0.01 26.13 -12.46
CA MET A 535 -0.24 27.06 -13.56
C MET A 535 0.15 26.46 -14.91
N TRP A 536 1.22 25.68 -14.96
CA TRP A 536 1.67 25.01 -16.18
C TRP A 536 0.74 23.88 -16.62
N GLU A 537 0.26 23.07 -15.67
CA GLU A 537 -0.75 22.03 -15.96
C GLU A 537 -2.05 22.63 -16.51
N TYR A 538 -2.48 23.76 -15.96
CA TYR A 538 -3.59 24.53 -16.48
C TYR A 538 -3.36 25.05 -17.90
N ALA A 539 -2.17 25.60 -18.20
CA ALA A 539 -1.84 26.05 -19.56
C ALA A 539 -1.82 24.90 -20.58
N ILE A 540 -1.26 23.75 -20.21
CA ILE A 540 -1.28 22.53 -21.03
C ILE A 540 -2.72 22.08 -21.32
N MET A 541 -3.59 22.07 -20.32
CA MET A 541 -4.99 21.67 -20.48
C MET A 541 -5.74 22.61 -21.46
N LEU A 542 -5.50 23.92 -21.41
CA LEU A 542 -6.08 24.86 -22.37
C LEU A 542 -5.56 24.60 -23.80
N LEU A 543 -4.25 24.38 -23.95
CA LEU A 543 -3.64 24.05 -25.24
C LEU A 543 -4.17 22.71 -25.81
N ASP A 544 -4.48 21.74 -24.95
CA ASP A 544 -5.11 20.46 -25.34
C ASP A 544 -6.49 20.67 -25.95
N HIS A 545 -7.30 21.54 -25.34
CA HIS A 545 -8.63 21.82 -25.85
C HIS A 545 -8.62 22.66 -27.13
N TRP A 546 -7.66 23.58 -27.29
CA TRP A 546 -7.51 24.37 -28.52
C TRP A 546 -6.91 23.57 -29.68
N PHE A 547 -5.87 22.78 -29.41
CA PHE A 547 -5.01 22.21 -30.46
C PHE A 547 -4.83 20.69 -30.35
N GLY A 548 -5.13 20.06 -29.21
CA GLY A 548 -4.82 18.64 -28.93
C GLY A 548 -5.43 17.65 -29.93
N ARG A 549 -6.55 18.02 -30.58
CA ARG A 549 -7.17 17.22 -31.66
C ARG A 549 -6.37 17.23 -32.97
N LEU A 550 -5.56 18.27 -33.21
CA LEU A 550 -4.80 18.46 -34.44
C LEU A 550 -3.29 18.21 -34.23
N ILE A 551 -2.77 18.65 -33.08
CA ILE A 551 -1.35 18.66 -32.76
C ILE A 551 -1.18 18.22 -31.30
N PRO A 552 -0.29 17.24 -31.01
CA PRO A 552 -0.02 16.84 -29.63
C PRO A 552 0.44 18.03 -28.78
N VAL A 553 -0.14 18.24 -27.61
CA VAL A 553 0.23 19.37 -26.73
C VAL A 553 1.70 19.33 -26.31
N ARG A 554 2.25 18.12 -26.16
CA ARG A 554 3.68 17.93 -25.90
C ARG A 554 4.55 18.48 -27.02
N PHE A 555 4.11 18.42 -28.27
CA PHE A 555 4.81 19.06 -29.39
C PHE A 555 4.79 20.57 -29.24
N ILE A 556 3.66 21.18 -28.86
CA ILE A 556 3.56 22.63 -28.63
C ILE A 556 4.52 23.06 -27.52
N ALA A 557 4.48 22.39 -26.37
CA ALA A 557 5.39 22.65 -25.26
C ALA A 557 6.87 22.47 -25.66
N PHE A 558 7.19 21.40 -26.39
CA PHE A 558 8.53 21.14 -26.90
C PHE A 558 9.03 22.25 -27.82
N THR A 559 8.15 22.77 -28.69
CA THR A 559 8.48 23.83 -29.65
C THR A 559 8.68 25.17 -28.96
N LEU A 560 7.87 25.49 -27.94
CA LEU A 560 8.04 26.69 -27.10
C LEU A 560 9.38 26.67 -26.36
N VAL A 561 9.74 25.52 -25.78
CA VAL A 561 11.06 25.33 -25.15
C VAL A 561 12.17 25.50 -26.18
N GLY A 562 12.02 24.92 -27.37
CA GLY A 562 12.96 25.09 -28.49
C GLY A 562 13.16 26.55 -28.88
N GLY A 563 12.08 27.33 -28.96
CA GLY A 563 12.13 28.77 -29.23
C GLY A 563 12.86 29.56 -28.15
N LEU A 564 12.63 29.24 -26.87
CA LEU A 564 13.38 29.83 -25.77
C LEU A 564 14.88 29.47 -25.84
N GLY A 565 15.18 28.22 -26.21
CA GLY A 565 16.55 27.78 -26.44
C GLY A 565 17.27 28.58 -27.53
N LEU A 566 16.55 28.99 -28.59
CA LEU A 566 17.12 29.86 -29.62
C LEU A 566 17.46 31.26 -29.07
N LEU A 567 16.63 31.82 -28.19
CA LEU A 567 16.93 33.09 -27.53
C LEU A 567 18.16 32.97 -26.62
N VAL A 568 18.26 31.87 -25.87
CA VAL A 568 19.44 31.56 -25.04
C VAL A 568 20.69 31.41 -25.91
N HIS A 569 20.59 30.71 -27.04
CA HIS A 569 21.66 30.57 -28.01
C HIS A 569 22.16 31.94 -28.48
N MET A 570 21.26 32.83 -28.92
CA MET A 570 21.61 34.18 -29.38
C MET A 570 22.25 35.03 -28.27
N ALA A 571 21.75 34.93 -27.04
CA ALA A 571 22.30 35.66 -25.90
C ALA A 571 23.72 35.20 -25.54
N VAL A 572 23.96 33.89 -25.49
CA VAL A 572 25.29 33.33 -25.20
C VAL A 572 26.28 33.67 -26.31
N LEU A 573 25.86 33.57 -27.57
CA LEU A 573 26.69 33.96 -28.72
C LEU A 573 27.10 35.43 -28.64
N ALA A 574 26.14 36.33 -28.37
CA ALA A 574 26.39 37.77 -28.22
C ALA A 574 27.36 38.09 -27.07
N LEU A 575 27.24 37.39 -25.93
CA LEU A 575 28.13 37.57 -24.78
C LEU A 575 29.57 37.13 -25.09
N LEU A 576 29.74 35.97 -25.75
CA LEU A 576 31.06 35.45 -26.11
C LEU A 576 31.77 36.36 -27.12
N PHE A 577 31.02 36.93 -28.06
CA PHE A 577 31.55 37.89 -29.03
C PHE A 577 31.88 39.25 -28.40
N LYS A 578 30.98 39.79 -27.57
CA LYS A 578 31.20 41.08 -26.90
C LYS A 578 32.37 41.03 -25.90
N GLY A 579 32.66 39.86 -25.35
CA GLY A 579 33.80 39.65 -24.45
C GLY A 579 35.13 39.33 -25.14
N GLY A 580 35.17 39.16 -26.47
CA GLY A 580 36.41 38.84 -27.21
C GLY A 580 37.01 37.46 -26.89
N PHE A 581 36.23 36.54 -26.32
CA PHE A 581 36.73 35.32 -25.70
C PHE A 581 36.85 34.11 -26.63
N ALA A 582 36.35 34.16 -27.87
CA ALA A 582 36.32 32.99 -28.76
C ALA A 582 36.23 33.32 -30.26
N SER A 583 36.74 32.42 -31.12
CA SER A 583 36.46 32.44 -32.56
C SER A 583 34.98 32.17 -32.84
N PHE A 584 34.46 32.59 -34.01
CA PHE A 584 33.04 32.39 -34.37
C PHE A 584 32.59 30.94 -34.23
N VAL A 585 33.40 30.00 -34.72
CA VAL A 585 33.10 28.56 -34.66
C VAL A 585 33.04 28.08 -33.21
N THR A 586 33.98 28.50 -32.37
CA THR A 586 34.01 28.11 -30.95
C THR A 586 32.84 28.74 -30.19
N ALA A 587 32.52 30.01 -30.44
CA ALA A 587 31.38 30.70 -29.82
C ALA A 587 30.04 30.05 -30.22
N GLN A 588 29.89 29.70 -31.50
CA GLN A 588 28.72 29.01 -32.03
C GLN A 588 28.55 27.61 -31.40
N ALA A 589 29.65 26.85 -31.26
CA ALA A 589 29.62 25.53 -30.64
C ALA A 589 29.22 25.61 -29.16
N VAL A 590 29.79 26.55 -28.40
CA VAL A 590 29.45 26.77 -26.99
C VAL A 590 27.99 27.22 -26.83
N ALA A 591 27.53 28.18 -27.63
CA ALA A 591 26.14 28.64 -27.60
C ALA A 591 25.15 27.52 -27.95
N THR A 592 25.49 26.66 -28.92
CA THR A 592 24.67 25.48 -29.29
C THR A 592 24.60 24.49 -28.14
N PHE A 593 25.74 24.18 -27.52
CA PHE A 593 25.81 23.25 -26.39
C PHE A 593 25.00 23.72 -25.18
N VAL A 594 25.10 25.00 -24.82
CA VAL A 594 24.33 25.61 -23.72
C VAL A 594 22.84 25.58 -24.03
N ALA A 595 22.44 25.95 -25.25
CA ALA A 595 21.03 25.94 -25.67
C ALA A 595 20.44 24.51 -25.69
N MET A 596 21.15 23.53 -26.23
CA MET A 596 20.71 22.13 -26.24
C MET A 596 20.57 21.57 -24.83
N THR A 597 21.51 21.90 -23.94
CA THR A 597 21.45 21.49 -22.53
C THR A 597 20.28 22.15 -21.80
N GLY A 598 20.06 23.45 -22.00
CA GLY A 598 18.91 24.18 -21.47
C GLY A 598 17.58 23.59 -21.96
N ASN A 599 17.48 23.29 -23.26
CA ASN A 599 16.30 22.66 -23.86
C ASN A 599 16.03 21.27 -23.29
N PHE A 600 17.06 20.46 -23.07
CA PHE A 600 16.91 19.15 -22.43
C PHE A 600 16.40 19.30 -20.99
N VAL A 601 17.01 20.18 -20.20
CA VAL A 601 16.63 20.41 -18.80
C VAL A 601 15.18 20.89 -18.70
N LEU A 602 14.81 21.87 -19.51
CA LEU A 602 13.45 22.41 -19.54
C LEU A 602 12.44 21.38 -20.04
N ASN A 603 12.73 20.61 -21.08
CA ASN A 603 11.82 19.55 -21.53
C ASN A 603 11.68 18.42 -20.51
N ASN A 604 12.76 18.01 -19.85
CA ASN A 604 12.69 17.02 -18.77
C ASN A 604 11.85 17.54 -17.59
N TRP A 605 11.94 18.83 -17.29
CA TRP A 605 11.22 19.44 -16.17
C TRP A 605 9.74 19.76 -16.50
N LEU A 606 9.45 20.30 -17.68
CA LEU A 606 8.13 20.82 -18.07
C LEU A 606 7.37 19.86 -18.98
N THR A 607 7.92 19.52 -20.15
CA THR A 607 7.24 18.75 -21.21
C THR A 607 7.03 17.29 -20.84
N TYR A 608 8.03 16.66 -20.21
CA TYR A 608 8.04 15.25 -19.82
C TYR A 608 8.07 15.09 -18.29
N ARG A 609 7.34 15.95 -17.57
CA ARG A 609 7.29 15.96 -16.10
C ARG A 609 6.91 14.60 -15.51
N ASP A 610 5.98 13.90 -16.15
CA ASP A 610 5.49 12.55 -15.80
C ASP A 610 6.51 11.43 -16.08
N ARG A 611 7.57 11.73 -16.86
CA ARG A 611 8.62 10.78 -17.28
C ARG A 611 10.03 11.32 -16.98
N ARG A 612 10.16 12.13 -15.92
CA ARG A 612 11.42 12.77 -15.54
C ARG A 612 12.54 11.75 -15.36
N LEU A 613 13.60 11.92 -16.15
CA LEU A 613 14.83 11.16 -16.01
C LEU A 613 15.63 11.70 -14.82
N LYS A 614 16.16 10.78 -13.99
CA LYS A 614 16.97 11.08 -12.79
C LYS A 614 18.22 10.19 -12.76
N GLY A 615 19.26 10.62 -12.04
CA GLY A 615 20.51 9.85 -11.87
C GLY A 615 21.16 9.49 -13.20
N TRP A 616 21.61 8.23 -13.36
CA TRP A 616 22.22 7.74 -14.61
C TRP A 616 21.29 7.81 -15.83
N GLY A 617 19.97 7.70 -15.62
CA GLY A 617 18.99 7.88 -16.69
C GLY A 617 18.98 9.31 -17.25
N TRP A 618 19.27 10.31 -16.42
CA TRP A 618 19.39 11.70 -16.85
C TRP A 618 20.55 11.89 -17.84
N LEU A 619 21.73 11.34 -17.52
CA LEU A 619 22.91 11.46 -18.36
C LEU A 619 22.71 10.75 -19.71
N ARG A 620 22.18 9.52 -19.69
CA ARG A 620 21.83 8.79 -20.93
C ARG A 620 20.80 9.54 -21.76
N GLY A 621 19.80 10.13 -21.10
CA GLY A 621 18.80 10.97 -21.73
C GLY A 621 19.40 12.21 -22.39
N TRP A 622 20.29 12.92 -21.70
CA TRP A 622 20.95 14.11 -22.22
C TRP A 622 21.81 13.81 -23.45
N ILE A 623 22.58 12.71 -23.42
CA ILE A 623 23.37 12.23 -24.57
C ILE A 623 22.44 11.90 -25.75
N SER A 624 21.39 11.12 -25.51
CA SER A 624 20.39 10.77 -26.53
C SER A 624 19.75 12.00 -27.15
N PHE A 625 19.29 12.94 -26.33
CA PHE A 625 18.67 14.18 -26.77
C PHE A 625 19.61 15.00 -27.66
N THR A 626 20.86 15.15 -27.25
CA THR A 626 21.88 15.93 -27.97
C THR A 626 22.21 15.32 -29.31
N LEU A 627 22.33 13.98 -29.39
CA LEU A 627 22.57 13.27 -30.65
C LEU A 627 21.38 13.43 -31.60
N VAL A 628 20.16 13.19 -31.12
CA VAL A 628 18.95 13.29 -31.94
C VAL A 628 18.75 14.71 -32.47
N CYS A 629 18.93 15.72 -31.61
CA CYS A 629 18.77 17.12 -32.01
C CYS A 629 19.88 17.59 -32.97
N SER A 630 21.08 17.04 -32.88
CA SER A 630 22.16 17.28 -33.85
C SER A 630 21.78 16.74 -35.24
N VAL A 631 21.20 15.54 -35.31
CA VAL A 631 20.69 14.98 -36.58
C VAL A 631 19.54 15.84 -37.14
N GLY A 632 18.62 16.27 -36.29
CA GLY A 632 17.53 17.17 -36.70
C GLY A 632 18.02 18.52 -37.22
N ALA A 633 19.11 19.06 -36.65
CA ALA A 633 19.74 20.27 -37.15
C ALA A 633 20.33 20.10 -38.55
N LEU A 634 20.98 18.95 -38.82
CA LEU A 634 21.46 18.61 -40.17
C LEU A 634 20.29 18.45 -41.16
N ALA A 635 19.21 17.80 -40.75
CA ALA A 635 18.01 17.64 -41.58
C ALA A 635 17.35 18.98 -41.91
N ASN A 636 17.27 19.90 -40.93
CA ASN A 636 16.79 21.27 -41.13
C ASN A 636 17.61 21.99 -42.21
N VAL A 637 18.94 22.06 -42.05
CA VAL A 637 19.83 22.75 -43.00
C VAL A 637 19.82 22.09 -44.38
N GLY A 638 19.82 20.76 -44.43
CA GLY A 638 19.78 20.01 -45.69
C GLY A 638 18.51 20.27 -46.49
N LEU A 639 17.34 20.22 -45.84
CA LEU A 639 16.06 20.45 -46.50
C LEU A 639 15.87 21.92 -46.91
N ALA A 640 16.20 22.86 -46.03
CA ALA A 640 16.13 24.28 -46.35
C ALA A 640 17.04 24.62 -47.56
N GLY A 641 18.23 24.02 -47.61
CA GLY A 641 19.17 24.18 -48.72
C GLY A 641 18.71 23.49 -50.02
N TRP A 642 17.95 22.39 -49.95
CA TRP A 642 17.36 21.74 -51.12
C TRP A 642 16.18 22.56 -51.68
N LEU A 643 15.26 23.02 -50.83
CA LEU A 643 14.12 23.84 -51.23
C LEU A 643 14.55 25.17 -51.87
N PHE A 644 15.59 25.80 -51.32
CA PHE A 644 16.12 27.05 -51.84
C PHE A 644 16.78 26.88 -53.21
N ARG A 645 17.56 25.81 -53.41
CA ARG A 645 18.31 25.57 -54.66
C ARG A 645 17.45 25.00 -55.79
N GLU A 646 16.60 24.03 -55.47
CA GLU A 646 15.94 23.22 -56.49
C GLU A 646 14.57 23.77 -56.91
N HIS A 647 13.89 24.51 -56.01
CA HIS A 647 12.52 24.98 -56.24
C HIS A 647 12.40 26.51 -56.25
N SER A 648 13.52 27.25 -56.18
CA SER A 648 13.56 28.72 -56.11
C SER A 648 12.63 29.33 -55.06
N VAL A 649 12.34 28.59 -53.99
CA VAL A 649 11.46 29.03 -52.91
C VAL A 649 12.17 30.15 -52.15
N TRP A 650 11.41 31.21 -51.81
CA TRP A 650 11.91 32.34 -51.04
C TRP A 650 12.69 31.88 -49.81
N TRP A 651 13.88 32.44 -49.60
CA TRP A 651 14.85 31.96 -48.59
C TRP A 651 14.24 31.80 -47.19
N GLY A 652 13.32 32.71 -46.80
CA GLY A 652 12.65 32.63 -45.51
C GLY A 652 11.65 31.48 -45.43
N ALA A 653 10.92 31.17 -46.51
CA ALA A 653 10.00 30.03 -46.56
C ALA A 653 10.77 28.70 -46.51
N SER A 654 11.90 28.61 -47.22
CA SER A 654 12.80 27.46 -47.17
C SER A 654 13.37 27.24 -45.76
N ALA A 655 13.77 28.32 -45.07
CA ALA A 655 14.25 28.25 -43.69
C ALA A 655 13.16 27.82 -42.71
N VAL A 656 11.94 28.36 -42.83
CA VAL A 656 10.80 27.98 -41.98
C VAL A 656 10.44 26.50 -42.18
N ALA A 657 10.41 26.01 -43.42
CA ALA A 657 10.15 24.60 -43.71
C ALA A 657 11.18 23.66 -43.08
N GLY A 658 12.48 24.01 -43.16
CA GLY A 658 13.54 23.26 -42.51
C GLY A 658 13.41 23.24 -40.98
N VAL A 659 13.09 24.39 -40.37
CA VAL A 659 12.90 24.50 -38.91
C VAL A 659 11.71 23.66 -38.44
N LEU A 660 10.59 23.69 -39.18
CA LEU A 660 9.39 22.91 -38.83
C LEU A 660 9.67 21.41 -38.87
N ILE A 661 10.31 20.92 -39.94
CA ILE A 661 10.63 19.48 -40.06
C ILE A 661 11.68 19.06 -39.04
N GLY A 662 12.68 19.90 -38.77
CA GLY A 662 13.63 19.69 -37.68
C GLY A 662 12.94 19.60 -36.32
N ALA A 663 11.96 20.47 -36.04
CA ALA A 663 11.19 20.44 -34.80
C ALA A 663 10.34 19.15 -34.67
N VAL A 664 9.67 18.73 -35.75
CA VAL A 664 8.89 17.47 -35.78
C VAL A 664 9.79 16.26 -35.54
N TRP A 665 10.94 16.18 -36.23
CA TRP A 665 11.93 15.12 -36.02
C TRP A 665 12.43 15.09 -34.57
N ASN A 666 12.88 16.24 -34.07
CA ASN A 666 13.40 16.35 -32.71
C ASN A 666 12.36 15.92 -31.68
N TYR A 667 11.10 16.32 -31.84
CA TYR A 667 10.02 15.89 -30.95
C TYR A 667 9.76 14.38 -31.04
N ALA A 668 9.49 13.86 -32.24
CA ALA A 668 9.05 12.47 -32.42
C ALA A 668 10.12 11.48 -31.96
N VAL A 669 11.39 11.72 -32.33
CA VAL A 669 12.49 10.81 -32.01
C VAL A 669 12.88 10.92 -30.53
N THR A 670 12.92 12.12 -29.94
CA THR A 670 13.23 12.24 -28.51
C THR A 670 12.09 11.71 -27.62
N ALA A 671 10.83 11.81 -28.04
CA ALA A 671 9.70 11.20 -27.33
C ALA A 671 9.86 9.67 -27.22
N VAL A 672 10.37 9.03 -28.28
CA VAL A 672 10.49 7.56 -28.39
C VAL A 672 11.82 7.00 -27.87
N TYR A 673 12.92 7.75 -27.96
CA TYR A 673 14.24 7.25 -27.58
C TYR A 673 14.79 7.88 -26.30
N THR A 674 14.40 9.11 -25.99
CA THR A 674 14.87 9.82 -24.79
C THR A 674 13.92 9.64 -23.61
N TRP A 675 12.61 9.84 -23.82
CA TRP A 675 11.59 9.78 -22.74
C TRP A 675 10.61 8.60 -22.85
N ASN A 676 11.09 7.47 -23.37
CA ASN A 676 10.28 6.25 -23.48
C ASN A 676 10.07 5.59 -22.12
N ARG A 677 8.83 5.21 -21.80
CA ARG A 677 8.57 4.20 -20.78
C ARG A 677 8.78 2.85 -21.47
N LYS A 678 9.90 2.19 -21.19
CA LYS A 678 9.83 0.73 -21.17
C LYS A 678 8.89 0.42 -20.00
N GLY A 679 7.66 0.03 -20.34
CA GLY A 679 6.69 -0.51 -19.41
C GLY A 679 7.27 -1.74 -18.73
#